data_AF-A0A328N1S3-F1
#
_entry.id   AF-A0A328N1S3-F1
#
_cell.length_a   1.000
_cell.length_b   1.000
_cell.length_c   1.000
_cell.angle_alpha   90.00
_cell.angle_beta   90.00
_cell.angle_gamma   90.00
#
_symmetry.space_group_name_H-M   'P 1'
#
loop_
_entity.id
_entity.type
_entity.pdbx_description
1 polymer ?
#
loop_
_entity_poly.entity_id
_entity_poly.type
_entity_poly.pdbx_seq_one_letter_code
_entity_poly.pdbx_strand_id
1 'polypeptide(L)'
;MSPRYAPLVPADELASPASYRQLRREREATRFRREIEAIVDSACRAEVGGPLLRSTFTSLSGNLAAEGALSFAGLVPPERFDSARRAYDSAIDTRGSRGSLHNYLNVADAGSLVEHPEFREAFAHPLLVALVAHALGGPVKIIDLRAKDTQPLDVVARDNTLHVDNSPFMDEFKVIVTWTMGTGRGPSGQGLTYLPRTNRLLRQCFVNDDGTAWSDEDSCIFPSQARVDEALAAQARFFDDGLPRVVHLQDIAAPCHTIFAASRLVHHRYRTSAGGPRSAIMAAFHRTDEGTGFLGASDLPGSALDRFLLATGDGRPFLELLADEMPRIVAALAAAASRPGFVVDPDRHLLRDEGFRSWYERQSAGVSLDRLRRATLATAVDDDTPIVQRLVLRMQYDLQGALNMPLYTDLREEVRKRARIVIREMTPEHIRDIVTRHDLGAVLRAESAPPRRPVGELAEELHGALVALQRLLSTAVASRPAGPIWGSTDGSAAALSLRRFIVDLCVAAADIADDASLATGCVFGALGSVLADDLFDLGAAGREITGELFGMYIRLAAPSLGEQCPAHPEKEKLDTYLESVNEERQTAKLASEVWFQAASAEVTARNDDFVRALLRRVLPPGRPSPESGDLGALLADPAALSAYYWRRVVTGKPVAVRFGAADLDTLDGYFGLTAGRSLPAAVARLREETTAGSPAEHLLRSIERLASLRGRSHAEACRDVMSRLSTRWPDLVRRCRGGPDAPPPAADRIFSTLDDAIGAAGEEGRRSRRSSAGVPAPRAGSAEVLLTTAEARELARVYMLARLCFSAEEFRIGQLLAGDPRVRYAVLATHLYLVSEVSRSASELVGEWGTAEILLPFTEAFVNVAGYSSSVIDLTPNPKLITVISNNLLPAVAGELLRRDVAVDELDADILAAGVQAAVQRGVFDVTIGLFNQTDRRDVVSLSGLSRRVCPAVRPFGAFCQRWLPYFFDRHPSAPTGRTFMQCFT
;
A
#
# COMPACT_ATOMS: atom_id res chain seq x y z
N MET A 1 -3.13 -13.18 21.41
CA MET A 1 -2.11 -13.03 20.35
C MET A 1 -1.35 -11.75 20.63
N SER A 2 -0.02 -11.80 20.72
CA SER A 2 0.79 -10.58 20.85
C SER A 2 0.62 -9.73 19.58
N PRO A 3 0.44 -8.41 19.66
CA PRO A 3 0.35 -7.57 18.47
C PRO A 3 1.67 -7.66 17.69
N ARG A 4 1.58 -7.82 16.36
CA ARG A 4 2.74 -7.84 15.45
C ARG A 4 3.58 -6.54 15.50
N TYR A 5 3.00 -5.44 15.99
CA TYR A 5 3.62 -4.11 16.00
C TYR A 5 3.52 -3.47 17.37
N ALA A 6 4.58 -2.77 17.80
CA ALA A 6 4.54 -1.99 19.04
C ALA A 6 3.84 -0.62 18.82
N PRO A 7 2.93 -0.21 19.72
CA PRO A 7 2.25 1.09 19.62
C PRO A 7 3.11 2.27 20.08
N LEU A 8 2.67 3.48 19.74
CA LEU A 8 3.20 4.71 20.32
C LEU A 8 2.48 5.05 21.64
N VAL A 9 3.23 5.25 22.71
CA VAL A 9 2.71 5.46 24.07
C VAL A 9 3.45 6.61 24.79
N PRO A 10 2.80 7.29 25.74
CA PRO A 10 3.47 8.18 26.70
C PRO A 10 4.54 7.45 27.54
N ALA A 11 5.45 8.22 28.15
CA ALA A 11 6.58 7.65 28.91
C ALA A 11 6.15 6.85 30.15
N ASP A 12 5.04 7.22 30.78
CA ASP A 12 4.43 6.55 31.94
C ASP A 12 3.70 5.25 31.58
N GLU A 13 3.46 5.00 30.29
CA GLU A 13 2.83 3.77 29.77
C GLU A 13 3.85 2.76 29.19
N LEU A 14 5.15 3.10 29.19
CA LEU A 14 6.20 2.20 28.70
C LEU A 14 6.34 0.96 29.58
N ALA A 15 6.50 -0.20 28.95
CA ALA A 15 6.68 -1.47 29.66
C ALA A 15 8.03 -1.54 30.39
N SER A 16 9.07 -0.92 29.82
CA SER A 16 10.40 -0.81 30.45
C SER A 16 10.98 0.59 30.27
N PRO A 17 10.52 1.61 31.03
CA PRO A 17 11.03 2.99 30.91
C PRO A 17 12.54 3.09 31.16
N ALA A 18 13.10 2.20 32.01
CA ALA A 18 14.53 2.16 32.34
C ALA A 18 15.42 1.74 31.15
N SER A 19 14.84 1.14 30.11
CA SER A 19 15.53 0.77 28.87
C SER A 19 15.77 1.96 27.94
N TYR A 20 15.08 3.09 28.16
CA TYR A 20 15.16 4.29 27.32
C TYR A 20 16.18 5.25 27.91
N ARG A 21 17.35 5.38 27.28
CA ARG A 21 18.49 6.17 27.80
C ARG A 21 18.14 7.63 28.01
N GLN A 22 17.35 8.19 27.10
CA GLN A 22 16.89 9.57 27.14
C GLN A 22 16.10 9.90 28.41
N LEU A 23 15.34 8.95 28.97
CA LEU A 23 14.53 9.18 30.16
C LEU A 23 15.37 9.18 31.46
N ARG A 24 16.55 8.56 31.47
CA ARG A 24 17.37 8.40 32.68
C ARG A 24 18.20 9.64 33.05
N ARG A 25 18.33 10.60 32.13
CA ARG A 25 19.33 11.68 32.21
C ARG A 25 18.75 13.09 32.16
N GLU A 26 17.46 13.24 32.45
CA GLU A 26 16.76 14.53 32.32
C GLU A 26 17.42 15.67 33.12
N ARG A 27 18.05 15.35 34.26
CA ARG A 27 18.79 16.32 35.08
C ARG A 27 20.03 16.87 34.36
N GLU A 28 20.84 15.99 33.77
CA GLU A 28 22.03 16.37 33.01
C GLU A 28 21.64 17.13 31.75
N ALA A 29 20.60 16.66 31.06
CA ALA A 29 20.04 17.32 29.88
C ALA A 29 19.57 18.74 30.17
N THR A 30 18.84 18.92 31.27
CA THR A 30 18.36 20.24 31.72
C THR A 30 19.52 21.18 32.06
N ARG A 31 20.58 20.68 32.72
CA ARG A 31 21.76 21.49 33.01
C ARG A 31 22.43 21.97 31.73
N PHE A 32 22.66 21.08 30.77
CA PHE A 32 23.33 21.42 29.52
C PHE A 32 22.52 22.41 28.66
N ARG A 33 21.18 22.28 28.63
CA ARG A 33 20.29 23.27 27.99
C ARG A 33 20.51 24.67 28.54
N ARG A 34 20.61 24.81 29.86
CA ARG A 34 20.90 26.09 30.53
C ARG A 34 22.28 26.65 30.19
N GLU A 35 23.28 25.78 30.01
CA GLU A 35 24.63 26.19 29.61
C GLU A 35 24.63 26.76 28.18
N ILE A 36 23.93 26.13 27.24
CA ILE A 36 23.72 26.69 25.89
C ILE A 36 22.98 28.03 25.95
N GLU A 37 21.87 28.08 26.69
CA GLU A 37 21.07 29.30 26.86
C GLU A 37 21.91 30.45 27.42
N ALA A 38 22.80 30.18 28.39
CA ALA A 38 23.69 31.19 28.97
C ALA A 38 24.70 31.74 27.96
N ILE A 39 25.28 30.88 27.11
CA ILE A 39 26.24 31.30 26.06
C ILE A 39 25.52 32.16 25.02
N VAL A 40 24.35 31.73 24.55
CA VAL A 40 23.53 32.49 23.59
C VAL A 40 23.07 33.83 24.17
N ASP A 41 22.59 33.84 25.42
CA ASP A 41 22.16 35.05 26.13
C ASP A 41 23.32 36.04 26.30
N SER A 42 24.52 35.55 26.60
CA SER A 42 25.73 36.38 26.67
C SER A 42 26.08 37.01 25.34
N ALA A 43 26.02 36.26 24.24
CA ALA A 43 26.27 36.78 22.90
C ALA A 43 25.21 37.81 22.48
N CYS A 44 23.92 37.52 22.73
CA CYS A 44 22.83 38.43 22.38
C CYS A 44 22.89 39.77 23.14
N ARG A 45 23.36 39.78 24.39
CA ARG A 45 23.51 41.03 25.18
C ARG A 45 24.47 42.04 24.54
N ALA A 46 25.43 41.59 23.74
CA ALA A 46 26.39 42.45 23.07
C ALA A 46 25.81 43.14 21.81
N GLU A 47 24.60 42.76 21.39
CA GLU A 47 24.02 43.15 20.11
C GLU A 47 22.88 44.16 20.24
N VAL A 48 22.69 44.97 19.20
CA VAL A 48 21.53 45.85 19.08
C VAL A 48 20.27 45.00 18.94
N GLY A 49 19.32 45.13 19.87
CA GLY A 49 18.12 44.30 19.91
C GLY A 49 18.31 42.94 20.62
N GLY A 50 19.35 42.80 21.44
CA GLY A 50 19.65 41.58 22.21
C GLY A 50 18.46 40.86 22.87
N PRO A 51 17.53 41.54 23.56
CA PRO A 51 16.34 40.89 24.13
C PRO A 51 15.48 40.16 23.10
N LEU A 52 15.32 40.73 21.89
CA LEU A 52 14.56 40.10 20.80
C LEU A 52 15.29 38.85 20.29
N LEU A 53 16.61 38.93 20.09
CA LEU A 53 17.42 37.79 19.63
C LEU A 53 17.38 36.62 20.62
N ARG A 54 17.50 36.93 21.92
CA ARG A 54 17.34 35.94 22.99
C ARG A 54 15.95 35.29 22.95
N SER A 55 14.90 36.10 22.88
CA SER A 55 13.52 35.59 22.81
C SER A 55 13.27 34.74 21.56
N THR A 56 13.95 35.07 20.45
CA THR A 56 13.89 34.32 19.20
C THR A 56 14.52 32.94 19.39
N PHE A 57 15.70 32.84 20.00
CA PHE A 57 16.32 31.55 20.29
C PHE A 57 15.43 30.69 21.19
N THR A 58 14.90 31.25 22.28
CA THR A 58 13.96 30.56 23.19
C THR A 58 12.69 30.09 22.45
N SER A 59 12.18 30.90 21.52
CA SER A 59 11.00 30.52 20.73
C SER A 59 11.31 29.40 19.75
N LEU A 60 12.47 29.44 19.08
CA LEU A 60 12.90 28.38 18.15
C LEU A 60 13.12 27.04 18.86
N SER A 61 13.82 27.04 20.00
CA SER A 61 14.04 25.83 20.79
C SER A 61 12.73 25.29 21.40
N GLY A 62 11.87 26.19 21.88
CA GLY A 62 10.53 25.86 22.36
C GLY A 62 9.66 25.22 21.28
N ASN A 63 9.65 25.79 20.07
CA ASN A 63 8.89 25.25 18.93
C ASN A 63 9.40 23.87 18.51
N LEU A 64 10.72 23.69 18.43
CA LEU A 64 11.32 22.39 18.11
C LEU A 64 10.93 21.32 19.15
N ALA A 65 10.98 21.65 20.44
CA ALA A 65 10.58 20.73 21.50
C ALA A 65 9.07 20.42 21.47
N ALA A 66 8.25 21.44 21.21
CA ALA A 66 6.80 21.33 21.24
C ALA A 66 6.23 20.54 20.05
N GLU A 67 6.71 20.83 18.83
CA GLU A 67 6.19 20.29 17.58
C GLU A 67 7.01 19.10 17.05
N GLY A 68 8.25 18.93 17.52
CA GLY A 68 9.16 17.85 17.12
C GLY A 68 9.90 18.10 15.81
N ALA A 69 9.57 19.18 15.09
CA ALA A 69 10.28 19.65 13.91
C ALA A 69 10.34 21.18 13.85
N LEU A 70 11.39 21.72 13.23
CA LEU A 70 11.59 23.13 12.98
C LEU A 70 12.29 23.33 11.63
N SER A 71 11.73 24.19 10.78
CA SER A 71 12.19 24.37 9.40
C SER A 71 12.60 25.82 9.11
N PHE A 72 13.67 25.98 8.33
CA PHE A 72 14.18 27.26 7.84
C PHE A 72 14.28 27.25 6.30
N ALA A 73 13.88 28.33 5.66
CA ALA A 73 14.04 28.53 4.21
C ALA A 73 15.18 29.51 3.93
N GLY A 74 16.23 29.04 3.24
CA GLY A 74 17.37 29.88 2.86
C GLY A 74 18.27 30.28 4.04
N LEU A 75 18.51 29.34 4.97
CA LEU A 75 19.44 29.53 6.09
C LEU A 75 20.86 29.85 5.62
N VAL A 76 21.31 29.15 4.56
CA VAL A 76 22.58 29.43 3.88
C VAL A 76 22.34 30.41 2.73
N PRO A 77 23.20 31.44 2.55
CA PRO A 77 23.10 32.38 1.44
C PRO A 77 23.10 31.68 0.07
N PRO A 78 22.33 32.18 -0.93
CA PRO A 78 22.17 31.54 -2.23
C PRO A 78 23.50 31.19 -2.92
N GLU A 79 24.46 32.10 -2.93
CA GLU A 79 25.76 31.90 -3.58
C GLU A 79 26.57 30.75 -2.95
N ARG A 80 26.52 30.63 -1.62
CA ARG A 80 27.21 29.55 -0.89
C ARG A 80 26.49 28.23 -1.07
N PHE A 81 25.15 28.25 -1.00
CA PHE A 81 24.35 27.06 -1.23
C PHE A 81 24.51 26.52 -2.66
N ASP A 82 24.57 27.40 -3.68
CA ASP A 82 24.81 26.98 -5.05
C ASP A 82 26.20 26.34 -5.24
N SER A 83 27.21 26.78 -4.48
CA SER A 83 28.51 26.11 -4.44
C SER A 83 28.40 24.69 -3.88
N ALA A 84 27.77 24.55 -2.70
CA ALA A 84 27.50 23.26 -2.07
C ALA A 84 26.71 22.30 -2.97
N ARG A 85 25.67 22.82 -3.63
CA ARG A 85 24.81 22.07 -4.56
C ARG A 85 25.60 21.54 -5.75
N ARG A 86 26.47 22.33 -6.38
CA ARG A 86 27.28 21.85 -7.51
C ARG A 86 28.24 20.74 -7.10
N ALA A 87 28.84 20.83 -5.90
CA ALA A 87 29.68 19.76 -5.36
C ALA A 87 28.86 18.49 -5.10
N TYR A 88 27.66 18.63 -4.53
CA TYR A 88 26.72 17.54 -4.33
C TYR A 88 26.31 16.88 -5.66
N ASP A 89 25.88 17.68 -6.66
CA ASP A 89 25.39 17.19 -7.96
C ASP A 89 26.48 16.36 -8.66
N SER A 90 27.73 16.83 -8.63
CA SER A 90 28.89 16.11 -9.18
C SER A 90 29.18 14.79 -8.47
N ALA A 91 29.12 14.77 -7.13
CA ALA A 91 29.38 13.58 -6.34
C ALA A 91 28.29 12.51 -6.52
N ILE A 92 27.01 12.91 -6.56
CA ILE A 92 25.91 11.95 -6.68
C ILE A 92 25.79 11.34 -8.08
N ASP A 93 26.15 12.11 -9.12
CA ASP A 93 26.19 11.64 -10.51
C ASP A 93 27.28 10.57 -10.69
N THR A 94 28.46 10.80 -10.08
CA THR A 94 29.63 9.93 -10.23
C THR A 94 29.61 8.71 -9.32
N ARG A 95 29.16 8.84 -8.07
CA ARG A 95 29.28 7.80 -7.02
C ARG A 95 27.95 7.29 -6.47
N GLY A 96 26.83 7.83 -6.92
CA GLY A 96 25.52 7.42 -6.43
C GLY A 96 25.16 5.98 -6.80
N SER A 97 24.36 5.33 -5.95
CA SER A 97 23.90 3.95 -6.12
C SER A 97 23.00 3.72 -7.32
N ARG A 98 22.44 4.80 -7.91
CA ARG A 98 21.49 4.78 -9.04
C ARG A 98 20.33 3.79 -8.83
N GLY A 99 19.87 3.66 -7.59
CA GLY A 99 18.74 2.80 -7.25
C GLY A 99 17.42 3.33 -7.82
N SER A 100 16.51 2.41 -8.15
CA SER A 100 15.23 2.72 -8.80
C SER A 100 14.30 3.62 -7.99
N LEU A 101 14.30 3.48 -6.66
CA LEU A 101 13.56 4.39 -5.78
C LEU A 101 14.36 5.66 -5.47
N HIS A 102 15.67 5.53 -5.38
CA HIS A 102 16.58 6.53 -4.84
C HIS A 102 17.98 6.37 -5.38
N ASN A 103 18.61 7.49 -5.74
CA ASN A 103 20.05 7.53 -5.89
C ASN A 103 20.67 7.94 -4.55
N TYR A 104 21.40 7.02 -3.92
CA TYR A 104 22.02 7.20 -2.61
C TYR A 104 23.53 7.38 -2.72
N LEU A 105 24.07 8.27 -1.90
CA LEU A 105 25.51 8.36 -1.67
C LEU A 105 25.75 8.52 -0.17
N ASN A 106 26.53 7.61 0.41
CA ASN A 106 27.10 7.84 1.74
C ASN A 106 28.23 8.86 1.59
N VAL A 107 28.07 10.02 2.23
CA VAL A 107 28.99 11.15 1.99
C VAL A 107 30.38 10.85 2.53
N ALA A 108 30.52 9.99 3.54
CA ALA A 108 31.83 9.55 4.03
C ALA A 108 32.68 8.86 2.94
N ASP A 109 32.03 8.28 1.92
CA ASP A 109 32.70 7.61 0.81
C ASP A 109 33.10 8.59 -0.31
N ALA A 110 32.76 9.87 -0.16
CA ALA A 110 33.10 10.97 -1.07
C ALA A 110 33.89 12.06 -0.31
N GLY A 111 35.16 11.76 0.02
CA GLY A 111 36.03 12.66 0.80
C GLY A 111 36.03 14.12 0.32
N SER A 112 36.16 14.34 -1.00
CA SER A 112 36.13 15.68 -1.59
C SER A 112 34.83 16.45 -1.36
N LEU A 113 33.70 15.75 -1.20
CA LEU A 113 32.42 16.36 -0.86
C LEU A 113 32.38 16.78 0.61
N VAL A 114 32.84 15.91 1.53
CA VAL A 114 32.92 16.22 2.97
C VAL A 114 33.91 17.35 3.23
N GLU A 115 35.00 17.43 2.47
CA GLU A 115 36.03 18.48 2.57
C GLU A 115 35.53 19.86 2.09
N HIS A 116 34.43 19.92 1.35
CA HIS A 116 33.87 21.16 0.83
C HIS A 116 33.18 21.99 1.95
N PRO A 117 33.66 23.22 2.26
CA PRO A 117 33.19 23.98 3.42
C PRO A 117 31.73 24.42 3.31
N GLU A 118 31.28 24.92 2.17
CA GLU A 118 29.88 25.32 1.98
C GLU A 118 28.92 24.12 2.04
N PHE A 119 29.39 22.92 1.67
CA PHE A 119 28.59 21.71 1.79
C PHE A 119 28.37 21.33 3.26
N ARG A 120 29.43 21.41 4.10
CA ARG A 120 29.31 21.22 5.55
C ARG A 120 28.38 22.23 6.20
N GLU A 121 28.51 23.50 5.82
CA GLU A 121 27.65 24.57 6.34
C GLU A 121 26.16 24.30 6.08
N ALA A 122 25.79 23.67 4.95
CA ALA A 122 24.40 23.37 4.63
C ALA A 122 23.71 22.49 5.69
N PHE A 123 24.38 21.49 6.26
CA PHE A 123 23.78 20.59 7.25
C PHE A 123 24.27 20.81 8.70
N ALA A 124 25.39 21.51 8.88
CA ALA A 124 26.02 21.77 10.17
C ALA A 124 26.12 23.27 10.50
N HIS A 125 25.22 24.11 9.96
CA HIS A 125 25.16 25.53 10.32
C HIS A 125 25.09 25.68 11.86
N PRO A 126 25.89 26.57 12.50
CA PRO A 126 26.01 26.63 13.96
C PRO A 126 24.69 26.79 14.73
N LEU A 127 23.73 27.54 14.18
CA LEU A 127 22.38 27.64 14.77
C LEU A 127 21.66 26.28 14.82
N LEU A 128 21.77 25.45 13.77
CA LEU A 128 21.17 24.11 13.75
C LEU A 128 21.83 23.22 14.79
N VAL A 129 23.17 23.27 14.89
CA VAL A 129 23.96 22.51 15.87
C VAL A 129 23.56 22.90 17.30
N ALA A 130 23.43 24.20 17.59
CA ALA A 130 22.99 24.69 18.89
C ALA A 130 21.57 24.21 19.26
N LEU A 131 20.62 24.26 18.31
CA LEU A 131 19.24 23.82 18.52
C LEU A 131 19.14 22.30 18.71
N VAL A 132 19.90 21.52 17.96
CA VAL A 132 19.98 20.06 18.11
C VAL A 132 20.62 19.68 19.45
N ALA A 133 21.73 20.31 19.82
CA ALA A 133 22.41 20.07 21.10
C ALA A 133 21.54 20.49 22.30
N HIS A 134 20.76 21.58 22.16
CA HIS A 134 19.76 21.99 23.15
C HIS A 134 18.64 20.94 23.28
N ALA A 135 18.08 20.47 22.16
CA ALA A 135 17.02 19.46 22.18
C ALA A 135 17.47 18.14 22.83
N LEU A 136 18.64 17.62 22.43
CA LEU A 136 19.26 16.42 23.00
C LEU A 136 19.82 16.63 24.43
N GLY A 137 20.04 17.88 24.84
CA GLY A 137 20.57 18.25 26.15
C GLY A 137 22.01 17.80 26.38
N GLY A 138 22.84 17.71 25.34
CA GLY A 138 24.23 17.27 25.48
C GLY A 138 25.09 17.62 24.26
N PRO A 139 26.42 17.43 24.34
CA PRO A 139 27.31 17.58 23.19
C PRO A 139 26.97 16.53 22.12
N VAL A 140 27.01 16.93 20.85
CA VAL A 140 26.52 16.12 19.73
C VAL A 140 27.59 15.83 18.68
N LYS A 141 27.43 14.73 17.97
CA LYS A 141 28.21 14.35 16.77
C LYS A 141 27.31 13.90 15.65
N ILE A 142 27.82 14.00 14.42
CA ILE A 142 27.16 13.45 13.24
C ILE A 142 27.63 12.00 13.06
N ILE A 143 26.70 11.06 13.16
CA ILE A 143 26.97 9.62 13.12
C ILE A 143 26.64 8.99 11.76
N ASP A 144 25.85 9.68 10.94
CA ASP A 144 25.44 9.25 9.60
C ASP A 144 25.18 10.49 8.74
N LEU A 145 25.72 10.51 7.51
CA LEU A 145 25.59 11.62 6.58
C LEU A 145 25.35 11.09 5.17
N ARG A 146 24.20 11.45 4.59
CA ARG A 146 23.76 10.91 3.30
C ARG A 146 23.33 11.99 2.32
N ALA A 147 23.72 11.81 1.08
CA ALA A 147 23.20 12.50 -0.09
C ALA A 147 22.15 11.61 -0.79
N LYS A 148 21.04 12.22 -1.23
CA LYS A 148 19.86 11.49 -1.70
C LYS A 148 19.15 12.24 -2.83
N ASP A 149 19.10 11.67 -4.02
CA ASP A 149 18.22 12.13 -5.09
C ASP A 149 17.00 11.23 -5.24
N THR A 150 15.89 11.83 -5.68
CA THR A 150 14.61 11.14 -5.77
C THR A 150 13.78 11.71 -6.90
N GLN A 151 13.21 10.82 -7.70
CA GLN A 151 12.20 11.14 -8.71
C GLN A 151 10.79 11.11 -8.11
N PRO A 152 9.85 11.95 -8.60
CA PRO A 152 8.45 11.87 -8.21
C PRO A 152 7.89 10.52 -8.71
N LEU A 153 7.64 9.61 -7.76
CA LEU A 153 7.14 8.26 -8.01
C LEU A 153 5.99 8.01 -7.05
N ASP A 154 4.92 7.40 -7.54
CA ASP A 154 3.76 7.02 -6.74
C ASP A 154 3.94 5.61 -6.19
N VAL A 155 4.61 5.46 -5.05
CA VAL A 155 5.00 4.14 -4.51
C VAL A 155 4.85 4.06 -2.99
N VAL A 156 4.30 2.95 -2.52
CA VAL A 156 4.26 2.53 -1.12
C VAL A 156 5.31 1.43 -0.95
N ALA A 157 6.50 1.82 -0.47
CA ALA A 157 7.59 0.92 -0.12
C ALA A 157 7.79 0.94 1.40
N ARG A 158 8.14 -0.19 2.01
CA ARG A 158 8.29 -0.33 3.48
C ARG A 158 9.20 0.74 4.07
N ASP A 159 10.34 0.98 3.43
CA ASP A 159 11.37 1.98 3.80
C ASP A 159 10.95 3.44 3.55
N ASN A 160 9.73 3.66 3.05
CA ASN A 160 9.19 4.97 2.72
C ASN A 160 7.71 5.15 3.11
N THR A 161 7.13 4.21 3.84
CA THR A 161 5.84 4.39 4.53
C THR A 161 5.99 5.41 5.66
N LEU A 162 4.88 5.84 6.24
CA LEU A 162 4.93 6.59 7.50
C LEU A 162 5.73 5.78 8.53
N HIS A 163 6.67 6.41 9.24
CA HIS A 163 7.56 5.72 10.18
C HIS A 163 8.15 6.65 11.24
N VAL A 164 8.85 6.04 12.19
CA VAL A 164 9.80 6.67 13.11
C VAL A 164 11.16 6.00 12.89
N ASP A 165 12.27 6.71 13.00
CA ASP A 165 13.58 6.09 12.75
C ASP A 165 13.96 5.01 13.80
N ASN A 166 14.86 4.10 13.41
CA ASN A 166 15.18 2.85 14.10
C ASN A 166 16.09 3.01 15.35
N SER A 167 15.78 3.97 16.22
CA SER A 167 16.53 4.24 17.46
C SER A 167 15.58 4.34 18.66
N PRO A 168 14.88 3.26 19.06
CA PRO A 168 13.86 3.31 20.12
C PRO A 168 14.42 3.73 21.48
N PHE A 169 15.62 3.26 21.81
CA PHE A 169 16.18 3.31 23.16
C PHE A 169 17.09 4.52 23.40
N MET A 170 17.18 5.42 22.42
CA MET A 170 17.97 6.66 22.48
C MET A 170 17.30 7.76 21.65
N ASP A 171 17.72 9.01 21.83
CA ASP A 171 17.24 10.09 20.97
C ASP A 171 18.16 10.30 19.76
N GLU A 172 17.58 10.34 18.56
CA GLU A 172 18.26 10.74 17.33
C GLU A 172 17.56 11.99 16.80
N PHE A 173 18.35 13.02 16.46
CA PHE A 173 17.87 14.17 15.71
C PHE A 173 18.46 14.16 14.31
N LYS A 174 17.68 14.60 13.33
CA LYS A 174 18.17 14.76 11.97
C LYS A 174 18.03 16.19 11.50
N VAL A 175 19.03 16.63 10.76
CA VAL A 175 18.93 17.78 9.86
C VAL A 175 18.75 17.24 8.46
N ILE A 176 17.61 17.55 7.85
CA ILE A 176 17.36 17.31 6.42
C ILE A 176 17.37 18.65 5.67
N VAL A 177 18.18 18.74 4.63
CA VAL A 177 18.19 19.87 3.70
C VAL A 177 17.57 19.39 2.40
N THR A 178 16.51 20.04 1.92
CA THR A 178 15.78 19.63 0.71
C THR A 178 15.67 20.77 -0.29
N TRP A 179 15.81 20.44 -1.57
CA TRP A 179 15.68 21.39 -2.69
C TRP A 179 15.22 20.68 -3.96
N THR A 180 14.68 21.44 -4.90
CA THR A 180 14.36 20.92 -6.24
C THR A 180 15.66 20.66 -7.00
N MET A 181 15.85 19.43 -7.47
CA MET A 181 17.08 18.93 -8.09
C MET A 181 17.63 19.90 -9.16
N GLY A 182 18.94 20.14 -9.12
CA GLY A 182 19.62 21.04 -10.06
C GLY A 182 19.33 22.55 -9.88
N THR A 183 18.55 22.94 -8.86
CA THR A 183 18.17 24.35 -8.61
C THR A 183 18.49 24.81 -7.19
N GLY A 184 18.55 26.13 -6.98
CA GLY A 184 18.60 26.74 -5.65
C GLY A 184 17.23 26.95 -4.98
N ARG A 185 16.15 26.32 -5.48
CA ARG A 185 14.79 26.47 -4.94
C ARG A 185 14.48 25.35 -3.96
N GLY A 186 13.62 25.61 -2.98
CA GLY A 186 13.13 24.58 -2.06
C GLY A 186 12.35 23.46 -2.77
N PRO A 187 11.90 22.44 -2.02
CA PRO A 187 11.11 21.36 -2.59
C PRO A 187 9.80 21.90 -3.17
N SER A 188 9.51 21.58 -4.42
CA SER A 188 8.21 21.80 -5.10
C SER A 188 7.18 20.68 -4.80
N GLY A 189 7.55 19.75 -3.94
CA GLY A 189 6.87 18.50 -3.60
C GLY A 189 7.90 17.53 -3.03
N GLN A 190 7.47 16.37 -2.51
CA GLN A 190 8.40 15.36 -1.97
C GLN A 190 9.29 15.85 -0.81
N GLY A 191 8.92 16.94 -0.12
CA GLY A 191 9.60 17.37 1.09
C GLY A 191 9.28 16.48 2.29
N LEU A 192 9.81 16.86 3.46
CA LEU A 192 9.49 16.16 4.70
C LEU A 192 7.99 16.28 4.98
N THR A 193 7.36 15.16 5.28
CA THR A 193 5.97 15.09 5.70
C THR A 193 5.93 14.47 7.08
N TYR A 194 5.25 15.09 8.03
CA TYR A 194 5.29 14.66 9.42
C TYR A 194 4.01 14.98 10.17
N LEU A 195 3.81 14.24 11.26
CA LEU A 195 2.74 14.44 12.22
C LEU A 195 3.33 15.24 13.39
N PRO A 196 3.10 16.56 13.49
CA PRO A 196 3.60 17.38 14.60
C PRO A 196 3.20 16.80 15.96
N ARG A 197 4.02 17.06 16.98
CA ARG A 197 3.81 16.69 18.41
C ARG A 197 3.89 15.20 18.73
N THR A 198 3.99 14.29 17.75
CA THR A 198 4.18 12.86 18.06
C THR A 198 5.52 12.58 18.71
N ASN A 199 6.49 13.51 18.62
CA ASN A 199 7.76 13.45 19.34
C ASN A 199 7.59 13.37 20.87
N ARG A 200 6.39 13.64 21.41
CA ARG A 200 6.06 13.49 22.83
C ARG A 200 5.78 12.04 23.22
N LEU A 201 5.48 11.18 22.25
CA LEU A 201 5.28 9.76 22.45
C LEU A 201 6.62 9.01 22.32
N LEU A 202 6.62 7.77 22.80
CA LEU A 202 7.70 6.80 22.64
C LEU A 202 7.13 5.51 22.07
N ARG A 203 7.92 4.81 21.26
CA ARG A 203 7.54 3.48 20.79
C ARG A 203 7.64 2.50 21.95
N GLN A 204 6.60 1.69 22.17
CA GLN A 204 6.63 0.61 23.14
C GLN A 204 7.71 -0.44 22.78
N CYS A 205 8.28 -1.10 23.77
CA CYS A 205 9.21 -2.23 23.57
C CYS A 205 8.52 -3.56 23.91
N PHE A 206 9.03 -4.63 23.33
CA PHE A 206 8.76 -5.99 23.81
C PHE A 206 9.67 -6.28 25.00
N VAL A 207 9.15 -7.03 25.97
CA VAL A 207 9.92 -7.46 27.15
C VAL A 207 9.81 -8.97 27.24
N ASN A 208 10.95 -9.65 27.22
CA ASN A 208 11.04 -11.10 27.36
C ASN A 208 10.77 -11.52 28.81
N ASP A 209 10.54 -12.82 29.02
CA ASP A 209 10.31 -13.40 30.36
C ASP A 209 11.50 -13.17 31.32
N ASP A 210 12.71 -13.02 30.78
CA ASP A 210 13.93 -12.70 31.55
C ASP A 210 14.07 -11.21 31.89
N GLY A 211 13.11 -10.37 31.48
CA GLY A 211 13.12 -8.92 31.66
C GLY A 211 13.91 -8.14 30.60
N THR A 212 14.52 -8.82 29.62
CA THR A 212 15.26 -8.16 28.54
C THR A 212 14.30 -7.48 27.58
N ALA A 213 14.41 -6.16 27.45
CA ALA A 213 13.63 -5.39 26.49
C ALA A 213 14.27 -5.39 25.09
N TRP A 214 13.46 -5.41 24.05
CA TRP A 214 13.88 -5.31 22.66
C TRP A 214 12.79 -4.71 21.79
N SER A 215 13.13 -4.37 20.55
CA SER A 215 12.19 -3.87 19.54
C SER A 215 12.63 -4.40 18.17
N ASP A 216 11.84 -4.17 17.14
CA ASP A 216 12.22 -4.46 15.76
C ASP A 216 11.90 -3.28 14.82
N GLU A 217 12.27 -3.43 13.55
CA GLU A 217 12.04 -2.42 12.51
C GLU A 217 10.60 -2.39 12.01
N ASP A 218 9.87 -3.50 12.08
CA ASP A 218 8.44 -3.54 11.78
C ASP A 218 7.64 -2.65 12.73
N SER A 219 8.03 -2.58 13.99
CA SER A 219 7.41 -1.67 14.97
C SER A 219 7.67 -0.19 14.68
N CYS A 220 8.63 0.14 13.80
CA CYS A 220 8.96 1.52 13.43
C CYS A 220 8.06 2.08 12.33
N ILE A 221 7.34 1.24 11.61
CA ILE A 221 6.59 1.61 10.40
C ILE A 221 5.08 1.56 10.61
N PHE A 222 4.35 2.27 9.76
CA PHE A 222 2.89 2.27 9.72
C PHE A 222 2.42 1.83 8.32
N PRO A 223 2.56 0.52 8.00
CA PRO A 223 2.38 0.00 6.64
C PRO A 223 0.92 -0.21 6.24
N SER A 224 -0.04 0.08 7.13
CA SER A 224 -1.46 -0.14 6.91
C SER A 224 -2.27 1.03 7.42
N GLN A 225 -3.49 1.18 6.88
CA GLN A 225 -4.39 2.25 7.29
C GLN A 225 -4.68 2.22 8.80
N ALA A 226 -4.89 1.04 9.38
CA ALA A 226 -5.11 0.89 10.81
C ALA A 226 -3.92 1.41 11.66
N ARG A 227 -2.68 1.21 11.18
CA ARG A 227 -1.49 1.74 11.84
C ARG A 227 -1.39 3.27 11.68
N VAL A 228 -1.75 3.79 10.51
CA VAL A 228 -1.83 5.25 10.28
C VAL A 228 -2.89 5.88 11.19
N ASP A 229 -4.06 5.25 11.32
CA ASP A 229 -5.15 5.70 12.20
C ASP A 229 -4.71 5.75 13.67
N GLU A 230 -3.97 4.74 14.12
CA GLU A 230 -3.38 4.73 15.46
C GLU A 230 -2.46 5.93 15.69
N ALA A 231 -1.56 6.23 14.75
CA ALA A 231 -0.66 7.36 14.85
C ALA A 231 -1.42 8.71 14.85
N LEU A 232 -2.40 8.87 13.97
CA LEU A 232 -3.24 10.07 13.90
C LEU A 232 -4.08 10.25 15.16
N ALA A 233 -4.66 9.18 15.70
CA ALA A 233 -5.45 9.21 16.94
C ALA A 233 -4.57 9.52 18.16
N ALA A 234 -3.36 8.98 18.23
CA ALA A 234 -2.42 9.29 19.30
C ALA A 234 -1.96 10.76 19.24
N GLN A 235 -1.73 11.28 18.03
CA GLN A 235 -1.37 12.68 17.80
C GLN A 235 -2.50 13.66 18.16
N ALA A 236 -3.72 13.36 17.73
CA ALA A 236 -4.89 14.24 17.88
C ALA A 236 -5.14 14.65 19.35
N ARG A 237 -4.73 13.83 20.31
CA ARG A 237 -4.82 14.11 21.76
C ARG A 237 -4.02 15.35 22.20
N PHE A 238 -3.06 15.81 21.39
CA PHE A 238 -2.26 16.99 21.68
C PHE A 238 -2.87 18.30 21.15
N PHE A 239 -4.05 18.26 20.53
CA PHE A 239 -4.75 19.43 20.01
C PHE A 239 -6.11 19.59 20.67
N ASP A 240 -6.48 20.83 21.01
CA ASP A 240 -7.72 21.14 21.73
C ASP A 240 -8.98 20.78 20.93
N ASP A 241 -8.87 20.78 19.60
CA ASP A 241 -9.93 20.40 18.66
C ASP A 241 -10.06 18.88 18.47
N GLY A 242 -9.10 18.09 18.98
CA GLY A 242 -9.05 16.64 18.81
C GLY A 242 -8.89 16.18 17.36
N LEU A 243 -8.40 17.04 16.46
CA LEU A 243 -8.23 16.72 15.04
C LEU A 243 -6.77 16.39 14.70
N PRO A 244 -6.52 15.40 13.82
CA PRO A 244 -5.18 15.08 13.38
C PRO A 244 -4.61 16.18 12.48
N ARG A 245 -3.28 16.32 12.48
CA ARG A 245 -2.57 17.33 11.68
C ARG A 245 -1.42 16.68 10.92
N VAL A 246 -1.32 16.95 9.63
CA VAL A 246 -0.22 16.45 8.78
C VAL A 246 0.41 17.64 8.09
N VAL A 247 1.69 17.87 8.35
CA VAL A 247 2.46 18.92 7.69
C VAL A 247 3.18 18.31 6.49
N HIS A 248 3.04 18.92 5.31
CA HIS A 248 3.77 18.55 4.10
C HIS A 248 4.54 19.76 3.57
N LEU A 249 5.87 19.72 3.70
CA LEU A 249 6.74 20.80 3.22
C LEU A 249 6.85 20.74 1.69
N GLN A 250 6.13 21.64 1.02
CA GLN A 250 6.13 21.82 -0.44
C GLN A 250 6.07 23.31 -0.79
N ASP A 251 6.43 23.63 -2.04
CA ASP A 251 6.44 24.98 -2.59
C ASP A 251 7.26 26.00 -1.79
N ILE A 252 8.38 25.54 -1.20
CA ILE A 252 9.28 26.41 -0.45
C ILE A 252 10.18 27.19 -1.40
N ALA A 253 10.28 28.51 -1.19
CA ALA A 253 10.99 29.41 -2.12
C ALA A 253 12.50 29.16 -2.20
N ALA A 254 13.12 28.72 -1.10
CA ALA A 254 14.56 28.52 -0.94
C ALA A 254 14.84 27.14 -0.33
N PRO A 255 16.09 26.66 -0.31
CA PRO A 255 16.42 25.34 0.23
C PRO A 255 15.94 25.22 1.68
N CYS A 256 15.19 24.15 1.95
CA CYS A 256 14.48 23.97 3.21
C CYS A 256 15.32 23.10 4.15
N HIS A 257 15.77 23.68 5.26
CA HIS A 257 16.55 23.05 6.30
C HIS A 257 15.62 22.69 7.44
N THR A 258 15.44 21.41 7.75
CA THR A 258 14.51 20.96 8.79
C THR A 258 15.26 20.15 9.84
N ILE A 259 15.19 20.60 11.09
CA ILE A 259 15.57 19.83 12.27
C ILE A 259 14.35 19.02 12.70
N PHE A 260 14.50 17.73 12.98
CA PHE A 260 13.41 16.93 13.56
C PHE A 260 13.90 15.81 14.47
N ALA A 261 13.05 15.44 15.44
CA ALA A 261 13.29 14.35 16.39
C ALA A 261 13.08 12.98 15.70
N ALA A 262 14.04 12.56 14.88
CA ALA A 262 14.00 11.38 14.03
C ALA A 262 13.51 10.09 14.73
N SER A 263 13.96 9.84 15.96
CA SER A 263 13.58 8.63 16.71
C SER A 263 12.20 8.67 17.37
N ARG A 264 11.45 9.77 17.25
CA ARG A 264 10.13 9.94 17.92
C ARG A 264 9.06 10.61 17.05
N LEU A 265 9.45 11.49 16.15
CA LEU A 265 8.53 12.16 15.23
C LEU A 265 8.09 11.17 14.16
N VAL A 266 6.78 11.02 13.98
CA VAL A 266 6.21 10.19 12.93
C VAL A 266 6.30 10.99 11.65
N HIS A 267 7.04 10.48 10.69
CA HIS A 267 7.39 11.19 9.47
C HIS A 267 7.60 10.21 8.31
N HIS A 268 7.62 10.78 7.11
CA HIS A 268 8.06 10.12 5.90
C HIS A 268 8.32 11.16 4.82
N ARG A 269 8.67 10.67 3.64
CA ARG A 269 8.55 11.45 2.42
C ARG A 269 7.27 11.04 1.71
N TYR A 270 6.35 12.00 1.58
CA TYR A 270 5.13 11.80 0.81
C TYR A 270 5.43 11.71 -0.68
N ARG A 271 5.42 10.48 -1.19
CA ARG A 271 5.71 10.13 -2.58
C ARG A 271 4.45 10.22 -3.43
N THR A 272 4.44 11.17 -4.34
CA THR A 272 3.39 11.33 -5.35
C THR A 272 4.00 11.50 -6.75
N SER A 273 3.19 11.35 -7.79
CA SER A 273 3.57 11.75 -9.15
C SER A 273 3.59 13.27 -9.35
N ALA A 274 3.19 14.05 -8.35
CA ALA A 274 3.19 15.51 -8.37
C ALA A 274 4.47 16.09 -7.73
N GLY A 275 4.84 17.28 -8.18
CA GLY A 275 6.07 17.98 -7.80
C GLY A 275 7.28 17.58 -8.66
N GLY A 276 8.38 18.33 -8.51
CA GLY A 276 9.63 18.07 -9.23
C GLY A 276 10.53 17.04 -8.54
N PRO A 277 11.58 16.55 -9.24
CA PRO A 277 12.63 15.75 -8.63
C PRO A 277 13.31 16.51 -7.49
N ARG A 278 13.68 15.80 -6.42
CA ARG A 278 14.15 16.39 -5.17
C ARG A 278 15.49 15.82 -4.76
N SER A 279 16.42 16.71 -4.46
CA SER A 279 17.71 16.40 -3.83
C SER A 279 17.64 16.66 -2.33
N ALA A 280 18.41 15.90 -1.56
CA ALA A 280 18.54 16.16 -0.14
C ALA A 280 19.86 15.71 0.48
N ILE A 281 20.24 16.43 1.53
CA ILE A 281 21.26 16.03 2.51
C ILE A 281 20.53 15.60 3.77
N MET A 282 20.99 14.52 4.39
CA MET A 282 20.48 14.03 5.66
C MET A 282 21.64 13.77 6.61
N ALA A 283 21.72 14.54 7.70
CA ALA A 283 22.71 14.37 8.76
C ALA A 283 22.03 13.92 10.05
N ALA A 284 22.44 12.79 10.62
CA ALA A 284 21.93 12.27 11.88
C ALA A 284 22.87 12.64 13.04
N PHE A 285 22.30 13.23 14.07
CA PHE A 285 22.99 13.72 15.26
C PHE A 285 22.60 12.89 16.47
N HIS A 286 23.63 12.38 17.15
CA HIS A 286 23.52 11.74 18.46
C HIS A 286 24.36 12.49 19.47
N ARG A 287 24.14 12.22 20.75
CA ARG A 287 25.08 12.69 21.77
C ARG A 287 26.36 11.87 21.78
N THR A 288 27.45 12.50 22.19
CA THR A 288 28.76 11.84 22.28
C THR A 288 28.81 10.70 23.29
N ASP A 289 27.88 10.65 24.24
CA ASP A 289 27.79 9.63 25.29
C ASP A 289 26.85 8.46 24.94
N GLU A 290 26.23 8.48 23.75
CA GLU A 290 25.27 7.44 23.34
C GLU A 290 25.76 6.49 22.25
N GLY A 291 26.70 6.92 21.40
CA GLY A 291 27.16 6.13 20.25
C GLY A 291 28.68 5.98 20.17
N THR A 292 29.12 4.97 19.43
CA THR A 292 30.55 4.61 19.29
C THR A 292 31.21 5.12 18.01
N GLY A 293 30.47 5.74 17.08
CA GLY A 293 30.93 6.05 15.73
C GLY A 293 30.99 7.55 15.41
N PHE A 294 32.06 7.96 14.74
CA PHE A 294 32.15 9.23 13.99
C PHE A 294 32.47 8.89 12.53
N LEU A 295 32.24 9.82 11.59
CA LEU A 295 32.37 9.57 10.14
C LEU A 295 33.81 9.31 9.63
N GLY A 296 34.81 9.28 10.52
CA GLY A 296 36.18 8.86 10.21
C GLY A 296 37.02 9.86 9.41
N ALA A 297 36.54 11.10 9.18
CA ALA A 297 37.28 12.08 8.39
C ALA A 297 38.39 12.75 9.22
N SER A 298 39.62 12.24 9.15
CA SER A 298 40.80 12.88 9.76
C SER A 298 41.20 14.15 9.00
N ASP A 299 41.53 15.23 9.72
CA ASP A 299 42.03 16.52 9.18
C ASP A 299 41.11 17.29 8.22
N LEU A 300 39.87 17.54 8.65
CA LEU A 300 38.97 18.40 7.89
C LEU A 300 39.39 19.89 7.97
N PRO A 301 39.52 20.59 6.82
CA PRO A 301 39.63 22.05 6.81
C PRO A 301 38.33 22.66 7.35
N GLY A 302 38.36 23.88 7.89
CA GLY A 302 37.15 24.54 8.43
C GLY A 302 37.22 24.83 9.92
N SER A 303 36.06 25.06 10.55
CA SER A 303 36.02 25.43 11.96
C SER A 303 36.32 24.25 12.88
N ALA A 304 36.73 24.55 14.11
CA ALA A 304 36.97 23.52 15.11
C ALA A 304 35.68 22.79 15.50
N LEU A 305 34.51 23.44 15.37
CA LEU A 305 33.20 22.80 15.54
C LEU A 305 32.93 21.77 14.43
N ASP A 306 33.21 22.08 13.16
CA ASP A 306 33.06 21.11 12.05
C ASP A 306 33.89 19.84 12.31
N ARG A 307 35.14 20.02 12.73
CA ARG A 307 36.03 18.90 13.11
C ARG A 307 35.49 18.10 14.28
N PHE A 308 34.92 18.76 15.29
CA PHE A 308 34.31 18.05 16.42
C PHE A 308 33.12 17.20 15.98
N LEU A 309 32.27 17.73 15.10
CA LEU A 309 31.04 17.07 14.64
C LEU A 309 31.31 15.84 13.77
N LEU A 310 32.35 15.89 12.92
CA LEU A 310 32.62 14.90 11.89
C LEU A 310 33.83 13.99 12.20
N ALA A 311 34.71 14.39 13.12
CA ALA A 311 36.01 13.75 13.38
C ALA A 311 36.36 13.64 14.88
N THR A 312 37.61 13.27 15.17
CA THR A 312 38.26 13.50 16.46
C THR A 312 38.60 14.99 16.56
N GLY A 313 37.82 15.74 17.34
CA GLY A 313 38.06 17.16 17.60
C GLY A 313 39.45 17.43 18.20
N ASP A 314 39.83 18.70 18.31
CA ASP A 314 41.15 19.14 18.80
C ASP A 314 41.33 19.04 20.33
N GLY A 315 40.43 18.32 21.01
CA GLY A 315 40.40 18.17 22.46
C GLY A 315 39.65 19.28 23.21
N ARG A 316 39.22 20.36 22.54
CA ARG A 316 38.43 21.42 23.18
C ARG A 316 36.99 20.96 23.52
N PRO A 317 36.41 21.46 24.63
CA PRO A 317 35.01 21.21 24.96
C PRO A 317 34.03 21.76 23.92
N PHE A 318 32.96 21.01 23.67
CA PHE A 318 31.91 21.39 22.70
C PHE A 318 31.34 22.80 22.91
N LEU A 319 31.07 23.19 24.17
CA LEU A 319 30.49 24.50 24.49
C LEU A 319 31.43 25.66 24.14
N GLU A 320 32.75 25.47 24.25
CA GLU A 320 33.73 26.48 23.81
C GLU A 320 33.76 26.60 22.29
N LEU A 321 33.73 25.46 21.59
CA LEU A 321 33.67 25.43 20.13
C LEU A 321 32.40 26.10 19.60
N LEU A 322 31.27 25.89 20.29
CA LEU A 322 30.02 26.55 19.95
C LEU A 322 30.09 28.06 20.24
N ALA A 323 30.74 28.48 21.34
CA ALA A 323 30.91 29.89 21.69
C ALA A 323 31.68 30.68 20.62
N ASP A 324 32.68 30.07 19.97
CA ASP A 324 33.42 30.69 18.86
C ASP A 324 32.53 31.01 17.64
N GLU A 325 31.44 30.27 17.46
CA GLU A 325 30.51 30.40 16.33
C GLU A 325 29.33 31.34 16.63
N MET A 326 29.27 31.95 17.81
CA MET A 326 28.17 32.84 18.23
C MET A 326 27.85 33.97 17.24
N PRO A 327 28.82 34.65 16.59
CA PRO A 327 28.49 35.68 15.60
C PRO A 327 27.59 35.17 14.46
N ARG A 328 27.79 33.93 14.02
CA ARG A 328 26.95 33.29 12.97
C ARG A 328 25.60 32.88 13.50
N ILE A 329 25.52 32.43 14.77
CA ILE A 329 24.24 32.13 15.43
C ILE A 329 23.40 33.41 15.59
N VAL A 330 24.00 34.48 16.11
CA VAL A 330 23.38 35.80 16.26
C VAL A 330 22.85 36.32 14.93
N ALA A 331 23.64 36.24 13.86
CA ALA A 331 23.20 36.66 12.52
C ALA A 331 21.99 35.87 12.03
N ALA A 332 21.95 34.55 12.27
CA ALA A 332 20.81 33.72 11.91
C ALA A 332 19.58 33.98 12.80
N LEU A 333 19.76 34.32 14.07
CA LEU A 333 18.68 34.77 14.96
C LEU A 333 18.09 36.11 14.50
N ALA A 334 18.94 37.05 14.09
CA ALA A 334 18.50 38.32 13.52
C ALA A 334 17.69 38.12 12.23
N ALA A 335 18.12 37.20 11.37
CA ALA A 335 17.37 36.80 10.19
C ALA A 335 16.01 36.17 10.56
N ALA A 336 15.98 35.25 11.53
CA ALA A 336 14.75 34.63 12.01
C ALA A 336 13.76 35.64 12.62
N ALA A 337 14.25 36.67 13.31
CA ALA A 337 13.43 37.71 13.91
C ALA A 337 12.86 38.72 12.90
N SER A 338 13.57 38.96 11.78
CA SER A 338 13.28 40.09 10.88
C SER A 338 12.80 39.71 9.49
N ARG A 339 13.07 38.49 9.00
CA ARG A 339 12.78 38.07 7.62
C ARG A 339 11.52 37.20 7.55
N PRO A 340 10.42 37.68 6.97
CA PRO A 340 9.21 36.87 6.79
C PRO A 340 9.49 35.60 5.98
N GLY A 341 8.97 34.46 6.46
CA GLY A 341 9.13 33.16 5.79
C GLY A 341 10.52 32.52 5.93
N PHE A 342 11.45 33.13 6.67
CA PHE A 342 12.76 32.51 6.97
C PHE A 342 12.61 31.31 7.89
N VAL A 343 11.83 31.46 8.97
CA VAL A 343 11.31 30.33 9.76
C VAL A 343 10.02 29.90 9.08
N VAL A 344 9.95 28.64 8.67
CA VAL A 344 8.78 28.09 7.96
C VAL A 344 7.68 27.83 8.98
N ASP A 345 6.50 28.39 8.71
CA ASP A 345 5.31 28.22 9.52
C ASP A 345 4.60 26.90 9.15
N PRO A 346 4.61 25.88 10.04
CA PRO A 346 4.03 24.57 9.72
C PRO A 346 2.52 24.64 9.44
N ASP A 347 1.80 25.61 10.01
CA ASP A 347 0.35 25.73 9.82
C ASP A 347 -0.04 26.12 8.38
N ARG A 348 0.87 26.77 7.66
CA ARG A 348 0.72 27.08 6.21
C ARG A 348 0.93 25.87 5.33
N HIS A 349 1.55 24.81 5.86
CA HIS A 349 1.89 23.58 5.16
C HIS A 349 1.07 22.39 5.65
N LEU A 350 0.01 22.64 6.45
CA LEU A 350 -0.95 21.60 6.81
C LEU A 350 -1.69 21.11 5.57
N LEU A 351 -1.72 19.80 5.40
CA LEU A 351 -2.64 19.15 4.47
C LEU A 351 -4.06 19.34 5.00
N ARG A 352 -4.90 19.98 4.20
CA ARG A 352 -6.33 20.22 4.51
C ARG A 352 -7.21 19.50 3.51
N ASP A 353 -8.42 19.18 3.94
CA ASP A 353 -9.51 18.66 3.11
C ASP A 353 -9.05 17.54 2.17
N GLU A 354 -9.06 17.80 0.87
CA GLU A 354 -8.67 16.86 -0.15
C GLU A 354 -7.18 16.50 -0.14
N GLY A 355 -6.31 17.43 0.25
CA GLY A 355 -4.88 17.16 0.40
C GLY A 355 -4.63 16.13 1.49
N PHE A 356 -5.31 16.26 2.63
CA PHE A 356 -5.26 15.28 3.72
C PHE A 356 -5.84 13.94 3.27
N ARG A 357 -7.03 13.93 2.66
CA ARG A 357 -7.68 12.72 2.15
C ARG A 357 -6.80 11.98 1.14
N SER A 358 -6.20 12.71 0.19
CA SER A 358 -5.32 12.14 -0.84
C SER A 358 -4.06 11.51 -0.23
N TRP A 359 -3.45 12.19 0.75
CA TRP A 359 -2.30 11.65 1.47
C TRP A 359 -2.67 10.40 2.26
N TYR A 360 -3.82 10.42 2.94
CA TYR A 360 -4.33 9.33 3.76
C TYR A 360 -4.63 8.08 2.93
N GLU A 361 -5.39 8.22 1.84
CA GLU A 361 -5.72 7.13 0.91
C GLU A 361 -4.46 6.51 0.30
N ARG A 362 -3.45 7.33 -0.02
CA ARG A 362 -2.18 6.84 -0.59
C ARG A 362 -1.35 6.00 0.39
N GLN A 363 -1.53 6.14 1.71
CA GLN A 363 -0.77 5.32 2.66
C GLN A 363 -1.08 3.82 2.51
N SER A 364 -2.22 3.46 1.93
CA SER A 364 -2.63 2.08 1.68
C SER A 364 -2.83 1.73 0.19
N ALA A 365 -2.88 2.71 -0.71
CA ALA A 365 -3.26 2.52 -2.13
C ALA A 365 -2.18 2.94 -3.17
N GLY A 366 -0.96 3.27 -2.77
CA GLY A 366 0.11 3.57 -3.76
C GLY A 366 0.68 2.29 -4.39
N VAL A 367 1.37 2.44 -5.53
CA VAL A 367 1.95 1.29 -6.26
C VAL A 367 2.95 0.56 -5.36
N SER A 368 2.85 -0.76 -5.26
CA SER A 368 3.85 -1.52 -4.50
C SER A 368 5.22 -1.49 -5.18
N LEU A 369 6.29 -1.53 -4.38
CA LEU A 369 7.66 -1.65 -4.92
C LEU A 369 7.78 -2.86 -5.86
N ASP A 370 7.10 -3.95 -5.55
CA ASP A 370 7.06 -5.16 -6.37
C ASP A 370 6.48 -4.93 -7.76
N ARG A 371 5.43 -4.11 -7.88
CA ARG A 371 4.84 -3.77 -9.17
C ARG A 371 5.77 -2.92 -10.01
N LEU A 372 6.47 -1.95 -9.40
CA LEU A 372 7.51 -1.18 -10.09
C LEU A 372 8.68 -2.07 -10.53
N ARG A 373 9.15 -2.95 -9.63
CA ARG A 373 10.17 -3.95 -9.92
C ARG A 373 9.79 -4.80 -11.13
N ARG A 374 8.58 -5.38 -11.13
CA ARG A 374 8.08 -6.20 -12.26
C ARG A 374 8.03 -5.41 -13.56
N ALA A 375 7.51 -4.18 -13.55
CA ALA A 375 7.43 -3.36 -14.75
C ALA A 375 8.82 -3.03 -15.32
N THR A 376 9.78 -2.62 -14.48
CA THR A 376 11.16 -2.33 -14.92
C THR A 376 11.88 -3.57 -15.42
N LEU A 377 11.70 -4.70 -14.73
CA LEU A 377 12.31 -5.95 -15.17
C LEU A 377 11.71 -6.43 -16.49
N ALA A 378 10.40 -6.31 -16.68
CA ALA A 378 9.71 -6.65 -17.94
C ALA A 378 10.27 -5.85 -19.14
N THR A 379 10.55 -4.56 -18.96
CA THR A 379 11.21 -3.74 -20.00
C THR A 379 12.67 -4.13 -20.26
N ALA A 380 13.30 -4.90 -19.36
CA ALA A 380 14.65 -5.42 -19.51
C ALA A 380 14.68 -6.88 -20.02
N VAL A 381 13.54 -7.44 -20.46
CA VAL A 381 13.40 -8.80 -21.02
C VAL A 381 13.59 -8.84 -22.55
N ASP A 382 13.90 -7.73 -23.22
CA ASP A 382 14.34 -7.81 -24.63
C ASP A 382 15.50 -8.82 -24.76
N ASP A 383 15.41 -9.73 -25.74
CA ASP A 383 16.30 -10.90 -25.92
C ASP A 383 17.80 -10.55 -25.94
N ASP A 384 18.13 -9.28 -26.22
CA ASP A 384 19.49 -8.76 -26.29
C ASP A 384 20.09 -8.33 -24.93
N THR A 385 19.31 -8.25 -23.85
CA THR A 385 19.84 -7.82 -22.53
C THR A 385 20.60 -8.96 -21.84
N PRO A 386 21.92 -8.82 -21.53
CA PRO A 386 22.70 -9.89 -20.92
C PRO A 386 22.18 -10.33 -19.54
N ILE A 387 22.24 -11.63 -19.23
CA ILE A 387 21.77 -12.20 -17.95
C ILE A 387 22.37 -11.53 -16.72
N VAL A 388 23.65 -11.15 -16.77
CA VAL A 388 24.34 -10.43 -15.69
C VAL A 388 23.71 -9.07 -15.45
N GLN A 389 23.30 -8.37 -16.51
CA GLN A 389 22.67 -7.06 -16.38
C GLN A 389 21.26 -7.18 -15.75
N ARG A 390 20.49 -8.22 -16.12
CA ARG A 390 19.20 -8.50 -15.46
C ARG A 390 19.37 -8.84 -13.98
N LEU A 391 20.39 -9.61 -13.62
CA LEU A 391 20.69 -9.95 -12.22
C LEU A 391 21.09 -8.72 -11.41
N VAL A 392 21.92 -7.84 -11.96
CA VAL A 392 22.30 -6.56 -11.32
C VAL A 392 21.05 -5.71 -11.06
N LEU A 393 20.19 -5.51 -12.06
CA LEU A 393 18.93 -4.77 -11.91
C LEU A 393 18.03 -5.38 -10.83
N ARG A 394 17.94 -6.72 -10.79
CA ARG A 394 17.15 -7.42 -9.78
C ARG A 394 17.70 -7.22 -8.38
N MET A 395 19.01 -7.41 -8.19
CA MET A 395 19.66 -7.18 -6.89
C MET A 395 19.45 -5.74 -6.43
N GLN A 396 19.56 -4.73 -7.29
CA GLN A 396 19.28 -3.34 -6.92
C GLN A 396 17.88 -3.13 -6.33
N TYR A 397 16.87 -3.85 -6.82
CA TYR A 397 15.52 -3.82 -6.27
C TYR A 397 15.38 -4.63 -4.98
N ASP A 398 15.96 -5.83 -4.92
CA ASP A 398 15.79 -6.72 -3.76
C ASP A 398 16.57 -6.22 -2.53
N LEU A 399 17.60 -5.39 -2.75
CA LEU A 399 18.28 -4.60 -1.71
C LEU A 399 17.39 -3.52 -1.09
N GLN A 400 16.30 -3.14 -1.75
CA GLN A 400 15.31 -2.16 -1.26
C GLN A 400 14.11 -2.84 -0.58
N GLY A 401 14.09 -4.18 -0.51
CA GLY A 401 13.01 -4.96 0.08
C GLY A 401 13.00 -4.98 1.61
N ALA A 402 11.94 -5.57 2.15
CA ALA A 402 11.61 -5.54 3.56
C ALA A 402 12.36 -6.63 4.32
N LEU A 403 13.28 -6.29 5.22
CA LEU A 403 13.86 -7.26 6.16
C LEU A 403 13.70 -6.73 7.59
N ASN A 404 12.99 -7.47 8.43
CA ASN A 404 12.75 -7.06 9.82
C ASN A 404 13.96 -7.38 10.70
N MET A 405 14.75 -6.37 11.04
CA MET A 405 15.92 -6.56 11.91
C MET A 405 15.60 -6.25 13.38
N PRO A 406 16.20 -6.97 14.34
CA PRO A 406 16.03 -6.68 15.77
C PRO A 406 16.79 -5.40 16.18
N LEU A 407 16.31 -4.73 17.23
CA LEU A 407 16.85 -3.50 17.83
C LEU A 407 17.00 -3.72 19.35
N TYR A 408 18.15 -3.36 19.91
CA TYR A 408 18.55 -3.77 21.25
C TYR A 408 18.79 -2.58 22.19
N THR A 409 18.54 -2.78 23.49
CA THR A 409 18.74 -1.71 24.50
C THR A 409 20.20 -1.31 24.71
N ASP A 410 21.13 -2.18 24.34
CA ASP A 410 22.56 -1.91 24.43
C ASP A 410 23.13 -1.27 23.15
N LEU A 411 22.29 -0.98 22.16
CA LEU A 411 22.63 -0.28 20.91
C LEU A 411 23.65 -1.01 20.02
N ARG A 412 23.81 -2.32 20.20
CA ARG A 412 24.73 -3.12 19.36
C ARG A 412 24.36 -3.10 17.87
N GLU A 413 23.13 -2.71 17.53
CA GLU A 413 22.71 -2.49 16.15
C GLU A 413 23.45 -1.34 15.46
N GLU A 414 24.00 -0.37 16.19
CA GLU A 414 24.81 0.71 15.61
C GLU A 414 26.06 0.16 14.92
N VAL A 415 26.66 -0.88 15.50
CA VAL A 415 27.87 -1.51 14.99
C VAL A 415 27.62 -2.19 13.63
N ARG A 416 26.51 -2.93 13.47
CA ARG A 416 26.18 -3.59 12.18
C ARG A 416 25.72 -2.62 11.09
N LYS A 417 25.32 -1.40 11.43
CA LYS A 417 24.68 -0.43 10.52
C LYS A 417 25.56 -0.17 9.30
N ARG A 418 26.89 -0.11 9.48
CA ARG A 418 27.84 0.14 8.38
C ARG A 418 27.79 -0.98 7.33
N ALA A 419 27.94 -2.25 7.71
CA ALA A 419 27.87 -3.38 6.77
C ALA A 419 26.53 -3.42 6.02
N ARG A 420 25.41 -3.20 6.72
CA ARG A 420 24.08 -3.13 6.09
C ARG A 420 23.98 -1.99 5.07
N ILE A 421 24.50 -0.80 5.39
CA ILE A 421 24.50 0.34 4.47
C ILE A 421 25.34 0.03 3.23
N VAL A 422 26.55 -0.51 3.40
CA VAL A 422 27.45 -0.90 2.30
C VAL A 422 26.75 -1.86 1.33
N ILE A 423 26.06 -2.87 1.85
CA ILE A 423 25.34 -3.85 1.03
C ILE A 423 24.11 -3.21 0.37
N ARG A 424 23.27 -2.50 1.14
CA ARG A 424 22.01 -1.91 0.66
C ARG A 424 22.23 -0.84 -0.41
N GLU A 425 23.26 -0.03 -0.26
CA GLU A 425 23.53 1.15 -1.09
C GLU A 425 24.60 0.87 -2.16
N MET A 426 24.92 -0.42 -2.38
CA MET A 426 25.90 -0.87 -3.36
C MET A 426 25.54 -0.42 -4.78
N THR A 427 26.52 0.13 -5.50
CA THR A 427 26.36 0.57 -6.90
C THR A 427 26.21 -0.63 -7.84
N PRO A 428 25.49 -0.50 -8.98
CA PRO A 428 25.36 -1.57 -9.96
C PRO A 428 26.70 -2.09 -10.52
N GLU A 429 27.75 -1.27 -10.56
CA GLU A 429 29.09 -1.66 -11.01
C GLU A 429 29.74 -2.64 -10.05
N HIS A 430 29.64 -2.39 -8.74
CA HIS A 430 30.13 -3.31 -7.71
C HIS A 430 29.33 -4.62 -7.69
N ILE A 431 28.00 -4.54 -7.83
CA ILE A 431 27.16 -5.75 -7.93
C ILE A 431 27.60 -6.57 -9.16
N ARG A 432 27.82 -5.91 -10.31
CA ARG A 432 28.30 -6.56 -11.54
C ARG A 432 29.65 -7.23 -11.33
N ASP A 433 30.61 -6.52 -10.74
CA ASP A 433 31.94 -7.05 -10.44
C ASP A 433 31.86 -8.33 -9.59
N ILE A 434 31.12 -8.30 -8.47
CA ILE A 434 30.88 -9.47 -7.61
C ILE A 434 30.29 -10.63 -8.42
N VAL A 435 29.21 -10.38 -9.16
CA VAL A 435 28.53 -11.42 -9.95
C VAL A 435 29.46 -12.05 -10.99
N THR A 436 30.30 -11.25 -11.65
CA THR A 436 31.24 -11.73 -12.67
C THR A 436 32.43 -12.49 -12.08
N ARG A 437 32.94 -12.09 -10.92
CA ARG A 437 34.06 -12.78 -10.23
C ARG A 437 33.74 -14.22 -9.86
N HIS A 438 32.48 -14.51 -9.56
CA HIS A 438 32.04 -15.82 -9.11
C HIS A 438 31.53 -16.75 -10.24
N ASP A 439 31.69 -16.36 -11.52
CA ASP A 439 31.17 -17.08 -12.71
C ASP A 439 29.75 -17.62 -12.52
N LEU A 440 28.88 -16.81 -11.89
CA LEU A 440 27.50 -17.18 -11.62
C LEU A 440 26.70 -17.40 -12.91
N GLY A 441 27.22 -16.92 -14.05
CA GLY A 441 26.67 -17.20 -15.37
C GLY A 441 26.62 -18.70 -15.71
N ALA A 442 27.51 -19.51 -15.16
CA ALA A 442 27.46 -20.98 -15.31
C ALA A 442 26.34 -21.60 -14.45
N VAL A 443 26.16 -21.12 -13.21
CA VAL A 443 25.08 -21.55 -12.30
C VAL A 443 23.71 -21.23 -12.91
N LEU A 444 23.57 -20.04 -13.49
CA LEU A 444 22.36 -19.57 -14.18
C LEU A 444 22.00 -20.38 -15.44
N ARG A 445 22.97 -21.06 -16.08
CA ARG A 445 22.72 -21.92 -17.25
C ARG A 445 22.43 -23.37 -16.86
N ALA A 446 22.78 -23.77 -15.64
CA ALA A 446 22.73 -25.15 -15.18
C ALA A 446 21.48 -25.46 -14.35
N GLU A 447 20.89 -24.47 -13.69
CA GLU A 447 19.67 -24.67 -12.90
C GLU A 447 18.42 -24.55 -13.77
N SER A 448 17.59 -25.59 -13.74
CA SER A 448 16.19 -25.54 -14.18
C SER A 448 15.35 -24.99 -13.03
N ALA A 449 14.23 -24.31 -13.34
CA ALA A 449 13.27 -23.79 -12.36
C ALA A 449 13.02 -24.85 -11.27
N PRO A 450 13.51 -24.65 -10.03
CA PRO A 450 13.28 -25.63 -8.99
C PRO A 450 11.77 -25.72 -8.69
N PRO A 451 11.28 -26.88 -8.23
CA PRO A 451 9.89 -26.99 -7.80
C PRO A 451 9.58 -25.91 -6.74
N ARG A 452 8.37 -25.34 -6.78
CA ARG A 452 7.95 -24.34 -5.79
C ARG A 452 8.01 -24.95 -4.39
N ARG A 453 8.77 -24.32 -3.50
CA ARG A 453 8.93 -24.71 -2.09
C ARG A 453 8.31 -23.66 -1.16
N PRO A 454 7.76 -24.06 0.00
CA PRO A 454 7.24 -23.12 1.00
C PRO A 454 8.32 -22.13 1.48
N VAL A 455 7.93 -20.88 1.74
CA VAL A 455 8.83 -19.83 2.27
C VAL A 455 9.56 -20.27 3.54
N GLY A 456 8.85 -20.97 4.45
CA GLY A 456 9.43 -21.45 5.70
C GLY A 456 10.61 -22.39 5.49
N GLU A 457 10.54 -23.33 4.55
CA GLU A 457 11.66 -24.24 4.24
C GLU A 457 12.87 -23.48 3.68
N LEU A 458 12.63 -22.52 2.79
CA LEU A 458 13.69 -21.71 2.19
C LEU A 458 14.32 -20.74 3.21
N ALA A 459 13.53 -20.23 4.15
CA ALA A 459 14.01 -19.41 5.26
C ALA A 459 14.89 -20.24 6.21
N GLU A 460 14.51 -21.49 6.50
CA GLU A 460 15.33 -22.42 7.30
C GLU A 460 16.67 -22.73 6.61
N GLU A 461 16.69 -22.95 5.30
CA GLU A 461 17.93 -23.12 4.53
C GLU A 461 18.83 -21.89 4.60
N LEU A 462 18.24 -20.70 4.42
CA LEU A 462 18.96 -19.43 4.48
C LEU A 462 19.57 -19.26 5.87
N HIS A 463 18.77 -19.51 6.90
CA HIS A 463 19.23 -19.48 8.29
C HIS A 463 20.39 -20.46 8.52
N GLY A 464 20.30 -21.69 8.02
CA GLY A 464 21.36 -22.70 8.11
C GLY A 464 22.68 -22.25 7.48
N ALA A 465 22.64 -21.74 6.25
CA ALA A 465 23.81 -21.21 5.54
C ALA A 465 24.43 -20.01 6.26
N LEU A 466 23.60 -19.09 6.78
CA LEU A 466 24.06 -17.94 7.57
C LEU A 466 24.69 -18.35 8.90
N VAL A 467 24.15 -19.36 9.58
CA VAL A 467 24.76 -19.92 10.81
C VAL A 467 26.12 -20.55 10.51
N ALA A 468 26.26 -21.26 9.38
CA ALA A 468 27.56 -21.78 8.95
C ALA A 468 28.56 -20.64 8.71
N LEU A 469 28.15 -19.58 8.02
CA LEU A 469 28.98 -18.39 7.80
C LEU A 469 29.38 -17.71 9.12
N GLN A 470 28.42 -17.53 10.04
CA GLN A 470 28.65 -16.95 11.36
C GLN A 470 29.70 -17.75 12.14
N ARG A 471 29.63 -19.09 12.10
CA ARG A 471 30.60 -19.97 12.78
C ARG A 471 32.01 -19.79 12.21
N LEU A 472 32.17 -19.79 10.89
CA LEU A 472 33.46 -19.52 10.25
C LEU A 472 34.01 -18.16 10.66
N LEU A 473 33.16 -17.13 10.61
CA LEU A 473 33.54 -15.78 11.00
C LEU A 473 33.98 -15.74 12.45
N SER A 474 33.29 -16.41 13.38
CA SER A 474 33.61 -16.36 14.81
C SER A 474 35.08 -16.69 15.13
N THR A 475 35.70 -17.59 14.36
CA THR A 475 37.10 -18.02 14.53
C THR A 475 38.09 -17.36 13.57
N ALA A 476 37.61 -16.72 12.50
CA ALA A 476 38.49 -16.07 11.52
C ALA A 476 39.20 -14.85 12.12
N VAL A 477 40.34 -14.46 11.54
CA VAL A 477 41.04 -13.21 11.87
C VAL A 477 41.03 -12.36 10.61
N ALA A 478 40.68 -11.08 10.73
CA ALA A 478 40.73 -10.16 9.59
C ALA A 478 42.17 -10.08 9.08
N SER A 479 42.40 -10.50 7.84
CA SER A 479 43.73 -10.71 7.27
C SER A 479 44.00 -9.78 6.09
N ARG A 480 42.96 -9.11 5.57
CA ARG A 480 43.01 -8.22 4.41
C ARG A 480 42.54 -6.81 4.77
N PRO A 481 43.09 -5.76 4.13
CA PRO A 481 42.56 -4.41 4.28
C PRO A 481 41.13 -4.33 3.74
N ALA A 482 40.32 -3.42 4.31
CA ALA A 482 38.99 -3.18 3.79
C ALA A 482 39.07 -2.68 2.33
N GLY A 483 38.31 -3.31 1.44
CA GLY A 483 38.24 -2.92 0.04
C GLY A 483 37.62 -1.53 -0.15
N PRO A 484 37.74 -0.93 -1.35
CA PRO A 484 37.23 0.42 -1.65
C PRO A 484 35.74 0.62 -1.35
N ILE A 485 34.95 -0.47 -1.38
CA ILE A 485 33.51 -0.47 -1.08
C ILE A 485 33.19 -0.07 0.37
N TRP A 486 34.16 -0.18 1.28
CA TRP A 486 34.04 0.24 2.68
C TRP A 486 34.43 1.71 2.90
N GLY A 487 34.80 2.45 1.85
CA GLY A 487 35.14 3.86 1.91
C GLY A 487 36.24 4.17 2.92
N SER A 488 36.01 5.14 3.80
CA SER A 488 36.95 5.54 4.86
C SER A 488 36.94 4.63 6.10
N THR A 489 36.15 3.56 6.11
CA THR A 489 36.04 2.66 7.28
C THR A 489 37.31 1.83 7.43
N ASP A 490 37.89 1.82 8.63
CA ASP A 490 39.05 0.97 8.91
C ASP A 490 38.71 -0.53 8.87
N GLY A 491 39.72 -1.36 8.59
CA GLY A 491 39.54 -2.81 8.43
C GLY A 491 38.98 -3.52 9.66
N SER A 492 39.32 -3.05 10.86
CA SER A 492 38.86 -3.66 12.12
C SER A 492 37.37 -3.34 12.37
N ALA A 493 36.98 -2.08 12.16
CA ALA A 493 35.60 -1.63 12.25
C ALA A 493 34.72 -2.28 11.18
N ALA A 494 35.22 -2.41 9.94
CA ALA A 494 34.53 -3.13 8.88
C ALA A 494 34.30 -4.61 9.26
N ALA A 495 35.35 -5.29 9.74
CA ALA A 495 35.28 -6.67 10.21
C ALA A 495 34.28 -6.85 11.37
N LEU A 496 34.31 -5.99 12.37
CA LEU A 496 33.38 -6.02 13.50
C LEU A 496 31.94 -5.76 13.05
N SER A 497 31.74 -4.77 12.18
CA SER A 497 30.42 -4.42 11.62
C SER A 497 29.82 -5.59 10.86
N LEU A 498 30.60 -6.24 9.99
CA LEU A 498 30.14 -7.36 9.18
C LEU A 498 29.79 -8.57 10.04
N ARG A 499 30.61 -8.91 11.04
CA ARG A 499 30.29 -10.00 11.99
C ARG A 499 28.97 -9.77 12.68
N ARG A 500 28.76 -8.56 13.21
CA ARG A 500 27.51 -8.22 13.90
C ARG A 500 26.32 -8.25 12.94
N PHE A 501 26.51 -7.78 11.71
CA PHE A 501 25.47 -7.83 10.69
C PHE A 501 25.04 -9.26 10.36
N ILE A 502 25.98 -10.18 10.16
CA ILE A 502 25.67 -11.59 9.89
C ILE A 502 24.95 -12.23 11.08
N VAL A 503 25.38 -11.98 12.32
CA VAL A 503 24.68 -12.47 13.53
C VAL A 503 23.22 -12.03 13.54
N ASP A 504 22.96 -10.75 13.29
CA ASP A 504 21.59 -10.25 13.34
C ASP A 504 20.79 -10.66 12.10
N LEU A 505 21.44 -10.89 10.95
CA LEU A 505 20.81 -11.46 9.75
C LEU A 505 20.38 -12.91 9.99
N CYS A 506 21.15 -13.70 10.75
CA CYS A 506 20.71 -15.03 11.21
C CYS A 506 19.40 -14.95 12.02
N VAL A 507 19.31 -13.99 12.95
CA VAL A 507 18.12 -13.78 13.78
C VAL A 507 16.93 -13.40 12.89
N ALA A 508 17.10 -12.41 12.01
CA ALA A 508 16.05 -11.99 11.09
C ALA A 508 15.58 -13.11 10.15
N ALA A 509 16.51 -13.95 9.66
CA ALA A 509 16.20 -15.06 8.76
C ALA A 509 15.29 -16.12 9.39
N ALA A 510 15.38 -16.32 10.70
CA ALA A 510 14.53 -17.27 11.43
C ALA A 510 13.05 -16.86 11.47
N ASP A 511 12.76 -15.56 11.33
CA ASP A 511 11.41 -15.00 11.44
C ASP A 511 10.82 -14.61 10.07
N ILE A 512 11.48 -14.98 8.95
CA ILE A 512 11.00 -14.68 7.60
C ILE A 512 9.72 -15.48 7.30
N ALA A 513 8.66 -14.76 6.95
CA ALA A 513 7.34 -15.34 6.66
C ALA A 513 6.78 -14.96 5.28
N ASP A 514 7.52 -14.20 4.47
CA ASP A 514 7.09 -13.71 3.17
C ASP A 514 8.22 -13.71 2.12
N ASP A 515 7.85 -13.80 0.85
CA ASP A 515 8.78 -13.90 -0.29
C ASP A 515 9.69 -12.67 -0.45
N ALA A 516 9.20 -11.47 -0.10
CA ALA A 516 9.97 -10.25 -0.25
C ALA A 516 11.10 -10.20 0.79
N SER A 517 10.79 -10.53 2.04
CA SER A 517 11.77 -10.69 3.11
C SER A 517 12.77 -11.79 2.82
N LEU A 518 12.33 -12.92 2.26
CA LEU A 518 13.20 -14.00 1.84
C LEU A 518 14.19 -13.55 0.75
N ALA A 519 13.71 -12.87 -0.30
CA ALA A 519 14.55 -12.35 -1.36
C ALA A 519 15.60 -11.36 -0.84
N THR A 520 15.20 -10.41 0.02
CA THR A 520 16.12 -9.46 0.67
C THR A 520 17.12 -10.16 1.59
N GLY A 521 16.69 -11.16 2.36
CA GLY A 521 17.56 -11.97 3.21
C GLY A 521 18.61 -12.73 2.40
N CYS A 522 18.22 -13.38 1.31
CA CYS A 522 19.12 -14.10 0.42
C CYS A 522 20.13 -13.17 -0.26
N VAL A 523 19.73 -12.02 -0.81
CA VAL A 523 20.69 -11.09 -1.44
C VAL A 523 21.64 -10.48 -0.41
N PHE A 524 21.17 -10.14 0.80
CA PHE A 524 22.04 -9.67 1.88
C PHE A 524 23.01 -10.75 2.35
N GLY A 525 22.57 -12.00 2.43
CA GLY A 525 23.42 -13.14 2.76
C GLY A 525 24.50 -13.35 1.71
N ALA A 526 24.12 -13.41 0.43
CA ALA A 526 25.04 -13.64 -0.68
C ALA A 526 26.09 -12.53 -0.82
N LEU A 527 25.69 -11.25 -0.78
CA LEU A 527 26.65 -10.15 -0.85
C LEU A 527 27.48 -10.04 0.44
N GLY A 528 26.87 -10.30 1.60
CA GLY A 528 27.55 -10.31 2.89
C GLY A 528 28.63 -11.39 2.98
N SER A 529 28.42 -12.57 2.39
CA SER A 529 29.41 -13.65 2.38
C SER A 529 30.63 -13.32 1.50
N VAL A 530 30.43 -12.62 0.38
CA VAL A 530 31.53 -12.12 -0.47
C VAL A 530 32.37 -11.09 0.28
N LEU A 531 31.72 -10.12 0.91
CA LEU A 531 32.43 -9.12 1.73
C LEU A 531 33.18 -9.78 2.90
N ALA A 532 32.65 -10.89 3.42
CA ALA A 532 33.30 -11.65 4.47
C ALA A 532 34.53 -12.39 3.95
N ASP A 533 34.45 -13.03 2.79
CA ASP A 533 35.61 -13.67 2.15
C ASP A 533 36.71 -12.64 1.80
N ASP A 534 36.32 -11.47 1.29
CA ASP A 534 37.23 -10.38 0.95
C ASP A 534 37.99 -9.83 2.17
N LEU A 535 37.38 -9.82 3.37
CA LEU A 535 37.99 -9.31 4.62
C LEU A 535 38.76 -10.38 5.41
N PHE A 536 38.24 -11.61 5.45
CA PHE A 536 38.70 -12.65 6.37
C PHE A 536 39.47 -13.79 5.68
N ASP A 537 39.42 -13.90 4.35
CA ASP A 537 39.98 -15.01 3.57
C ASP A 537 39.48 -16.37 4.06
N LEU A 538 38.18 -16.64 3.84
CA LEU A 538 37.47 -17.77 4.43
C LEU A 538 37.80 -19.12 3.73
N GLY A 539 38.64 -19.10 2.71
CA GLY A 539 39.14 -20.30 2.04
C GLY A 539 38.05 -21.10 1.31
N ALA A 540 38.23 -22.41 1.21
CA ALA A 540 37.31 -23.28 0.45
C ALA A 540 35.90 -23.32 1.06
N ALA A 541 35.81 -23.38 2.39
CA ALA A 541 34.53 -23.42 3.11
C ALA A 541 33.73 -22.11 2.93
N GLY A 542 34.39 -20.96 2.93
CA GLY A 542 33.73 -19.68 2.63
C GLY A 542 33.20 -19.59 1.20
N ARG A 543 33.95 -20.12 0.22
CA ARG A 543 33.51 -20.17 -1.18
C ARG A 543 32.31 -21.08 -1.38
N GLU A 544 32.26 -22.22 -0.69
CA GLU A 544 31.13 -23.15 -0.73
C GLU A 544 29.85 -22.49 -0.20
N ILE A 545 29.91 -21.88 0.98
CA ILE A 545 28.77 -21.16 1.57
C ILE A 545 28.33 -19.97 0.70
N THR A 546 29.29 -19.24 0.12
CA THR A 546 28.98 -18.15 -0.82
C THR A 546 28.24 -18.69 -2.05
N GLY A 547 28.71 -19.80 -2.63
CA GLY A 547 28.05 -20.46 -3.74
C GLY A 547 26.63 -20.93 -3.38
N GLU A 548 26.43 -21.47 -2.18
CA GLU A 548 25.13 -21.88 -1.66
C GLU A 548 24.17 -20.69 -1.58
N LEU A 549 24.58 -19.59 -0.93
CA LEU A 549 23.76 -18.37 -0.78
C LEU A 549 23.40 -17.72 -2.11
N PHE A 550 24.34 -17.66 -3.06
CA PHE A 550 24.05 -17.20 -4.42
C PHE A 550 23.11 -18.14 -5.16
N GLY A 551 23.29 -19.45 -5.03
CA GLY A 551 22.40 -20.44 -5.62
C GLY A 551 20.97 -20.29 -5.10
N MET A 552 20.80 -20.10 -3.78
CA MET A 552 19.48 -19.81 -3.19
C MET A 552 18.84 -18.56 -3.79
N TYR A 553 19.57 -17.45 -3.86
CA TYR A 553 19.05 -16.21 -4.44
C TYR A 553 18.73 -16.36 -5.93
N ILE A 554 19.58 -17.04 -6.70
CA ILE A 554 19.36 -17.29 -8.13
C ILE A 554 18.10 -18.12 -8.34
N ARG A 555 17.89 -19.19 -7.57
CA ARG A 555 16.66 -20.00 -7.62
C ARG A 555 15.39 -19.18 -7.36
N LEU A 556 15.44 -18.23 -6.44
CA LEU A 556 14.34 -17.29 -6.18
C LEU A 556 14.14 -16.29 -7.33
N ALA A 557 15.23 -15.85 -7.97
CA ALA A 557 15.19 -14.86 -9.05
C ALA A 557 14.94 -15.47 -10.44
N ALA A 558 15.26 -16.75 -10.67
CA ALA A 558 15.24 -17.44 -11.97
C ALA A 558 13.90 -17.33 -12.72
N PRO A 559 12.71 -17.47 -12.07
CA PRO A 559 11.42 -17.26 -12.73
C PRO A 559 11.23 -15.84 -13.31
N SER A 560 12.06 -14.88 -12.90
CA SER A 560 12.04 -13.48 -13.36
C SER A 560 13.26 -13.08 -14.19
N LEU A 561 14.25 -13.97 -14.38
CA LEU A 561 15.50 -13.71 -15.11
C LEU A 561 15.54 -14.32 -16.53
N GLY A 562 14.45 -14.99 -16.95
CA GLY A 562 14.31 -15.52 -18.31
C GLY A 562 14.11 -17.02 -18.41
N GLU A 563 13.89 -17.74 -17.30
CA GLU A 563 13.14 -18.98 -17.45
C GLU A 563 11.70 -18.61 -17.77
N GLN A 564 11.31 -18.90 -19.00
CA GLN A 564 9.91 -19.06 -19.35
C GLN A 564 9.32 -20.07 -18.35
N CYS A 565 8.77 -19.61 -17.23
CA CYS A 565 7.41 -20.07 -16.95
C CYS A 565 6.69 -19.54 -18.18
N PRO A 566 6.35 -20.39 -19.18
CA PRO A 566 5.80 -19.89 -20.43
C PRO A 566 4.69 -18.95 -20.01
N ALA A 567 4.89 -17.64 -20.27
CA ALA A 567 3.89 -16.67 -19.90
C ALA A 567 2.63 -17.25 -20.51
N HIS A 568 1.67 -17.63 -19.65
CA HIS A 568 0.49 -18.33 -20.12
C HIS A 568 0.04 -17.53 -21.36
N PRO A 569 -0.26 -18.15 -22.51
CA PRO A 569 -0.41 -17.43 -23.79
C PRO A 569 -1.47 -16.30 -23.74
N GLU A 570 -2.20 -16.22 -22.63
CA GLU A 570 -3.19 -15.21 -22.29
C GLU A 570 -2.84 -14.34 -21.05
N LYS A 571 -1.57 -14.25 -20.62
CA LYS A 571 -1.13 -13.47 -19.44
C LYS A 571 -1.50 -12.00 -19.57
N GLU A 572 -1.44 -11.45 -20.78
CA GLU A 572 -1.96 -10.11 -21.13
C GLU A 572 -3.43 -9.92 -20.72
N LYS A 573 -4.27 -10.97 -20.80
CA LYS A 573 -5.69 -10.90 -20.38
C LYS A 573 -5.83 -10.76 -18.87
N LEU A 574 -4.99 -11.47 -18.10
CA LEU A 574 -4.95 -11.31 -16.65
C LEU A 574 -4.44 -9.92 -16.28
N ASP A 575 -3.35 -9.47 -16.89
CA ASP A 575 -2.78 -8.16 -16.59
C ASP A 575 -3.76 -7.03 -16.96
N THR A 576 -4.42 -7.14 -18.12
CA THR A 576 -5.51 -6.23 -18.53
C THR A 576 -6.65 -6.25 -17.50
N TYR A 577 -7.05 -7.43 -17.00
CA TYR A 577 -8.07 -7.55 -15.96
C TYR A 577 -7.64 -6.88 -14.65
N LEU A 578 -6.39 -7.11 -14.21
CA LEU A 578 -5.84 -6.52 -12.98
C LEU A 578 -5.67 -5.01 -13.08
N GLU A 579 -5.31 -4.48 -14.25
CA GLU A 579 -5.20 -3.03 -14.47
C GLU A 579 -6.58 -2.34 -14.49
N SER A 580 -7.58 -3.01 -15.06
CA SER A 580 -8.93 -2.46 -15.21
C SER A 580 -9.81 -2.67 -13.97
N VAL A 581 -9.59 -3.75 -13.22
CA VAL A 581 -10.39 -4.22 -12.08
C VAL A 581 -9.49 -4.46 -10.85
N ASN A 582 -8.41 -3.68 -10.67
CA ASN A 582 -7.43 -3.84 -9.56
C ASN A 582 -8.08 -4.14 -8.20
N GLU A 583 -7.35 -4.78 -7.27
CA GLU A 583 -7.80 -5.07 -5.90
C GLU A 583 -8.50 -3.86 -5.25
N GLU A 584 -7.91 -2.66 -5.39
CA GLU A 584 -8.51 -1.39 -4.93
C GLU A 584 -9.81 -0.99 -5.66
N ARG A 585 -9.94 -1.31 -6.95
CA ARG A 585 -11.19 -1.08 -7.71
C ARG A 585 -12.25 -2.14 -7.36
N GLN A 586 -11.86 -3.36 -6.99
CA GLN A 586 -12.76 -4.35 -6.39
C GLN A 586 -13.22 -3.92 -4.99
N THR A 587 -12.36 -3.28 -4.19
CA THR A 587 -12.72 -2.63 -2.92
C THR A 587 -13.62 -1.41 -3.16
N ALA A 588 -13.32 -0.56 -4.15
CA ALA A 588 -14.10 0.65 -4.48
C ALA A 588 -15.47 0.34 -5.10
N LYS A 589 -15.64 -0.83 -5.74
CA LYS A 589 -16.95 -1.38 -6.16
C LYS A 589 -17.97 -1.38 -5.01
N LEU A 590 -17.52 -1.35 -3.75
CA LEU A 590 -18.35 -1.46 -2.55
C LEU A 590 -18.55 -0.14 -1.78
N ALA A 591 -17.74 0.90 -2.03
CA ALA A 591 -17.92 2.20 -1.38
C ALA A 591 -18.81 3.17 -2.20
N SER A 592 -18.83 3.04 -3.52
CA SER A 592 -19.71 3.83 -4.38
C SER A 592 -19.82 3.20 -5.75
N GLU A 593 -21.02 2.90 -6.24
CA GLU A 593 -21.25 2.35 -7.59
C GLU A 593 -21.03 3.41 -8.71
N VAL A 594 -19.98 4.23 -8.59
CA VAL A 594 -19.46 5.15 -9.61
C VAL A 594 -17.98 4.85 -9.85
N TRP A 595 -17.65 4.52 -11.09
CA TRP A 595 -16.29 4.19 -11.51
C TRP A 595 -15.71 5.40 -12.23
N PHE A 596 -15.05 6.31 -11.50
CA PHE A 596 -14.43 7.51 -12.12
C PHE A 596 -13.23 7.20 -13.01
N GLN A 597 -12.76 5.95 -13.02
CA GLN A 597 -11.80 5.42 -13.98
C GLN A 597 -12.33 4.07 -14.49
N ALA A 598 -13.41 4.12 -15.26
CA ALA A 598 -13.97 2.93 -15.88
C ALA A 598 -13.13 2.50 -17.09
N ALA A 599 -12.88 1.19 -17.19
CA ALA A 599 -12.31 0.62 -18.42
C ALA A 599 -13.27 0.84 -19.61
N SER A 600 -12.72 0.92 -20.82
CA SER A 600 -13.55 1.04 -22.03
C SER A 600 -14.54 -0.13 -22.16
N ALA A 601 -15.58 0.06 -22.99
CA ALA A 601 -16.55 -1.00 -23.27
C ALA A 601 -15.88 -2.28 -23.81
N GLU A 602 -14.85 -2.10 -24.65
CA GLU A 602 -14.07 -3.19 -25.24
C GLU A 602 -13.26 -3.97 -24.18
N VAL A 603 -12.54 -3.27 -23.30
CA VAL A 603 -11.78 -3.89 -22.21
C VAL A 603 -12.72 -4.61 -21.25
N THR A 604 -13.88 -4.02 -20.94
CA THR A 604 -14.91 -4.65 -20.12
C THR A 604 -15.39 -5.97 -20.73
N ALA A 605 -15.67 -6.01 -22.02
CA ALA A 605 -16.09 -7.24 -22.70
C ALA A 605 -14.99 -8.31 -22.69
N ARG A 606 -13.73 -7.93 -22.98
CA ARG A 606 -12.56 -8.83 -22.91
C ARG A 606 -12.41 -9.46 -21.52
N ASN A 607 -12.57 -8.67 -20.48
CA ASN A 607 -12.53 -9.15 -19.09
C ASN A 607 -13.66 -10.12 -18.77
N ASP A 608 -14.89 -9.81 -19.17
CA ASP A 608 -16.04 -10.70 -18.95
C ASP A 608 -15.82 -12.07 -19.62
N ASP A 609 -15.31 -12.08 -20.86
CA ASP A 609 -14.98 -13.31 -21.59
C ASP A 609 -13.85 -14.10 -20.94
N PHE A 610 -12.81 -13.40 -20.46
CA PHE A 610 -11.71 -13.99 -19.71
C PHE A 610 -12.20 -14.67 -18.42
N VAL A 611 -12.98 -13.98 -17.59
CA VAL A 611 -13.52 -14.55 -16.35
C VAL A 611 -14.47 -15.72 -16.65
N ARG A 612 -15.30 -15.65 -17.70
CA ARG A 612 -16.13 -16.79 -18.14
C ARG A 612 -15.28 -18.01 -18.52
N ALA A 613 -14.14 -17.80 -19.18
CA ALA A 613 -13.23 -18.88 -19.54
C ALA A 613 -12.66 -19.57 -18.29
N LEU A 614 -12.22 -18.81 -17.29
CA LEU A 614 -11.72 -19.36 -16.02
C LEU A 614 -12.81 -20.12 -15.26
N LEU A 615 -14.02 -19.56 -15.17
CA LEU A 615 -15.16 -20.20 -14.48
C LEU A 615 -15.49 -21.59 -15.04
N ARG A 616 -15.40 -21.76 -16.36
CA ARG A 616 -15.65 -23.07 -17.00
C ARG A 616 -14.63 -24.12 -16.59
N ARG A 617 -13.40 -23.71 -16.25
CA ARG A 617 -12.32 -24.60 -15.79
C ARG A 617 -12.43 -24.94 -14.31
N VAL A 618 -12.92 -23.99 -13.52
CA VAL A 618 -13.01 -24.09 -12.05
C VAL A 618 -14.32 -24.74 -11.60
N LEU A 619 -15.39 -24.68 -12.41
CA LEU A 619 -16.71 -25.25 -12.10
C LEU A 619 -17.15 -26.28 -13.16
N PRO A 620 -16.51 -27.46 -13.27
CA PRO A 620 -16.90 -28.46 -14.26
C PRO A 620 -18.28 -29.07 -13.95
N PRO A 621 -19.03 -29.50 -14.99
CA PRO A 621 -20.37 -30.04 -14.83
C PRO A 621 -20.33 -31.48 -14.29
N GLY A 622 -20.26 -31.63 -12.97
CA GLY A 622 -20.60 -32.88 -12.27
C GLY A 622 -19.42 -33.79 -11.92
N ARG A 623 -19.10 -33.84 -10.62
CA ARG A 623 -18.59 -35.05 -9.97
C ARG A 623 -19.59 -35.49 -8.89
N PRO A 624 -19.95 -36.78 -8.80
CA PRO A 624 -20.86 -37.27 -7.78
C PRO A 624 -20.05 -37.78 -6.59
N SER A 625 -19.96 -36.99 -5.53
CA SER A 625 -20.08 -37.47 -4.13
C SER A 625 -19.58 -36.39 -3.16
N PRO A 626 -20.46 -35.53 -2.63
CA PRO A 626 -20.15 -34.69 -1.46
C PRO A 626 -19.93 -35.52 -0.18
N GLU A 627 -20.12 -36.85 -0.24
CA GLU A 627 -20.06 -37.78 0.90
C GLU A 627 -18.66 -38.39 1.13
N SER A 628 -17.69 -38.15 0.24
CA SER A 628 -16.30 -38.59 0.44
C SER A 628 -15.43 -37.44 0.95
N GLY A 629 -14.86 -37.58 2.16
CA GLY A 629 -13.92 -36.63 2.78
C GLY A 629 -14.51 -35.87 3.98
N ASP A 630 -13.80 -34.83 4.44
CA ASP A 630 -14.09 -34.11 5.70
C ASP A 630 -15.47 -33.42 5.73
N LEU A 631 -16.03 -33.06 4.57
CA LEU A 631 -17.35 -32.43 4.49
C LEU A 631 -18.49 -33.40 4.84
N GLY A 632 -18.35 -34.69 4.51
CA GLY A 632 -19.39 -35.69 4.76
C GLY A 632 -19.72 -35.86 6.25
N ALA A 633 -18.71 -35.82 7.12
CA ALA A 633 -18.89 -35.87 8.57
C ALA A 633 -19.59 -34.61 9.13
N LEU A 634 -19.32 -33.44 8.54
CA LEU A 634 -19.94 -32.17 8.95
C LEU A 634 -21.42 -32.07 8.53
N LEU A 635 -21.80 -32.68 7.41
CA LEU A 635 -23.19 -32.68 6.92
C LEU A 635 -24.16 -33.45 7.83
N ALA A 636 -23.66 -34.35 8.69
CA ALA A 636 -24.50 -35.08 9.64
C ALA A 636 -24.98 -34.23 10.83
N ASP A 637 -24.31 -33.11 11.14
CA ASP A 637 -24.63 -32.23 12.28
C ASP A 637 -24.69 -30.75 11.83
N PRO A 638 -25.89 -30.14 11.75
CA PRO A 638 -26.05 -28.75 11.31
C PRO A 638 -25.37 -27.72 12.22
N ALA A 639 -25.24 -28.02 13.51
CA ALA A 639 -24.54 -27.14 14.45
C ALA A 639 -23.04 -27.20 14.22
N ALA A 640 -22.48 -28.40 14.02
CA ALA A 640 -21.08 -28.58 13.66
C ALA A 640 -20.73 -27.91 12.31
N LEU A 641 -21.60 -28.05 11.29
CA LEU A 641 -21.44 -27.38 10.00
C LEU A 641 -21.38 -25.85 10.16
N SER A 642 -22.32 -25.27 10.91
CA SER A 642 -22.39 -23.83 11.15
C SER A 642 -21.16 -23.32 11.91
N ALA A 643 -20.73 -24.03 12.94
CA ALA A 643 -19.53 -23.70 13.70
C ALA A 643 -18.26 -23.81 12.84
N TYR A 644 -18.15 -24.85 12.02
CA TYR A 644 -17.03 -25.04 11.10
C TYR A 644 -16.97 -23.91 10.05
N TYR A 645 -18.11 -23.60 9.42
CA TYR A 645 -18.22 -22.51 8.47
C TYR A 645 -17.78 -21.18 9.08
N TRP A 646 -18.30 -20.86 10.27
CA TRP A 646 -17.98 -19.61 10.94
C TRP A 646 -16.50 -19.51 11.31
N ARG A 647 -15.88 -20.59 11.78
CA ARG A 647 -14.42 -20.62 12.03
C ARG A 647 -13.63 -20.28 10.76
N ARG A 648 -13.96 -20.91 9.63
CA ARG A 648 -13.30 -20.62 8.34
C ARG A 648 -13.48 -19.17 7.91
N VAL A 649 -14.69 -18.62 8.04
CA VAL A 649 -14.98 -17.20 7.76
C VAL A 649 -14.17 -16.28 8.66
N VAL A 650 -14.12 -16.52 9.98
CA VAL A 650 -13.37 -15.70 10.94
C VAL A 650 -11.88 -15.66 10.57
N THR A 651 -11.28 -16.80 10.20
CA THR A 651 -9.89 -16.85 9.72
C THR A 651 -9.68 -16.00 8.47
N GLY A 652 -10.64 -15.99 7.54
CA GLY A 652 -10.58 -15.19 6.31
C GLY A 652 -11.06 -13.76 6.41
N LYS A 653 -11.68 -13.37 7.52
CA LYS A 653 -12.41 -12.11 7.68
C LYS A 653 -11.55 -10.88 7.33
N PRO A 654 -10.29 -10.76 7.78
CA PRO A 654 -9.44 -9.62 7.43
C PRO A 654 -9.22 -9.45 5.91
N VAL A 655 -9.16 -10.56 5.16
CA VAL A 655 -9.02 -10.55 3.71
C VAL A 655 -10.38 -10.33 3.03
N ALA A 656 -11.42 -11.01 3.50
CA ALA A 656 -12.78 -10.88 2.96
C ALA A 656 -13.33 -9.44 3.06
N VAL A 657 -13.07 -8.74 4.17
CA VAL A 657 -13.45 -7.32 4.36
C VAL A 657 -12.71 -6.41 3.39
N ARG A 658 -11.43 -6.68 3.05
CA ARG A 658 -10.70 -5.93 2.00
C ARG A 658 -11.35 -6.05 0.62
N PHE A 659 -11.98 -7.19 0.34
CA PHE A 659 -12.78 -7.42 -0.88
C PHE A 659 -14.29 -7.11 -0.68
N GLY A 660 -14.58 -6.34 0.37
CA GLY A 660 -15.87 -5.77 0.78
C GLY A 660 -16.96 -6.78 1.09
N ALA A 661 -16.62 -7.81 1.85
CA ALA A 661 -17.57 -8.38 2.79
C ALA A 661 -17.95 -7.33 3.86
N ALA A 662 -19.19 -7.35 4.33
CA ALA A 662 -19.58 -6.55 5.49
C ALA A 662 -18.79 -7.03 6.72
N ASP A 663 -18.33 -6.11 7.58
CA ASP A 663 -17.62 -6.47 8.80
C ASP A 663 -18.61 -6.81 9.92
N LEU A 664 -19.23 -7.99 9.85
CA LEU A 664 -20.21 -8.44 10.85
C LEU A 664 -19.60 -9.49 11.79
N ASP A 665 -19.97 -9.42 13.06
CA ASP A 665 -19.42 -10.28 14.13
C ASP A 665 -20.17 -11.59 14.32
N THR A 666 -21.28 -11.78 13.60
CA THR A 666 -22.08 -12.99 13.68
C THR A 666 -22.44 -13.51 12.29
N LEU A 667 -22.56 -14.83 12.16
CA LEU A 667 -23.04 -15.47 10.95
C LEU A 667 -24.47 -15.01 10.60
N ASP A 668 -25.32 -14.83 11.61
CA ASP A 668 -26.70 -14.37 11.46
C ASP A 668 -26.79 -13.00 10.77
N GLY A 669 -25.86 -12.10 11.04
CA GLY A 669 -25.81 -10.79 10.40
C GLY A 669 -25.73 -10.88 8.87
N TYR A 670 -25.03 -11.88 8.31
CA TYR A 670 -24.88 -12.03 6.86
C TYR A 670 -26.13 -12.58 6.17
N PHE A 671 -27.02 -13.26 6.91
CA PHE A 671 -28.33 -13.72 6.43
C PHE A 671 -29.40 -12.61 6.50
N GLY A 672 -29.08 -11.42 7.02
CA GLY A 672 -30.03 -10.31 7.12
C GLY A 672 -30.47 -9.79 5.74
N LEU A 673 -31.78 -9.82 5.47
CA LEU A 673 -32.40 -9.10 4.34
C LEU A 673 -33.00 -7.78 4.83
N THR A 674 -32.73 -6.68 4.11
CA THR A 674 -33.26 -5.35 4.45
C THR A 674 -34.49 -5.00 3.62
N ALA A 675 -35.62 -4.70 4.28
CA ALA A 675 -36.88 -4.35 3.62
C ALA A 675 -36.77 -3.12 2.69
N GLY A 676 -35.82 -2.22 2.98
CA GLY A 676 -35.49 -1.04 2.15
C GLY A 676 -34.86 -1.35 0.78
N ARG A 677 -34.66 -2.64 0.44
CA ARG A 677 -34.23 -3.10 -0.89
C ARG A 677 -35.38 -3.59 -1.78
N SER A 678 -36.61 -3.63 -1.28
CA SER A 678 -37.78 -3.91 -2.12
C SER A 678 -37.93 -2.85 -3.21
N LEU A 679 -38.44 -3.26 -4.37
CA LEU A 679 -38.61 -2.36 -5.51
C LEU A 679 -39.46 -1.13 -5.15
N PRO A 680 -40.61 -1.25 -4.45
CA PRO A 680 -41.40 -0.08 -4.06
C PRO A 680 -40.64 0.88 -3.14
N ALA A 681 -39.91 0.36 -2.15
CA ALA A 681 -39.13 1.18 -1.21
C ALA A 681 -37.97 1.90 -1.91
N ALA A 682 -37.29 1.22 -2.85
CA ALA A 682 -36.22 1.81 -3.62
C ALA A 682 -36.72 2.94 -4.55
N VAL A 683 -37.86 2.76 -5.19
CA VAL A 683 -38.48 3.81 -6.03
C VAL A 683 -38.90 5.00 -5.17
N ALA A 684 -39.55 4.77 -4.03
CA ALA A 684 -39.95 5.84 -3.11
C ALA A 684 -38.75 6.68 -2.65
N ARG A 685 -37.67 6.01 -2.21
CA ARG A 685 -36.42 6.66 -1.81
C ARG A 685 -35.79 7.48 -2.94
N LEU A 686 -35.73 6.91 -4.15
CA LEU A 686 -35.20 7.65 -5.31
C LEU A 686 -36.01 8.91 -5.63
N ARG A 687 -37.34 8.90 -5.47
CA ARG A 687 -38.16 10.11 -5.69
C ARG A 687 -37.84 11.22 -4.68
N GLU A 688 -37.49 10.87 -3.45
CA GLU A 688 -37.15 11.83 -2.39
C GLU A 688 -35.73 12.37 -2.53
N GLU A 689 -34.79 11.52 -2.95
CA GLU A 689 -33.34 11.82 -2.96
C GLU A 689 -32.82 12.38 -4.29
N THR A 690 -33.61 12.35 -5.37
CA THR A 690 -33.18 12.82 -6.70
C THR A 690 -33.43 14.32 -6.86
N THR A 691 -32.42 15.05 -7.32
CA THR A 691 -32.42 16.49 -7.51
C THR A 691 -33.30 16.89 -8.70
N ALA A 692 -34.17 17.88 -8.52
CA ALA A 692 -35.04 18.37 -9.60
C ALA A 692 -34.24 18.99 -10.76
N GLY A 693 -34.59 18.62 -11.99
CA GLY A 693 -33.92 19.01 -13.23
C GLY A 693 -32.61 18.26 -13.50
N SER A 694 -32.22 17.29 -12.66
CA SER A 694 -30.94 16.59 -12.82
C SER A 694 -31.01 15.53 -13.93
N PRO A 695 -29.85 15.13 -14.49
CA PRO A 695 -29.76 13.97 -15.39
C PRO A 695 -30.39 12.69 -14.79
N ALA A 696 -30.28 12.52 -13.47
CA ALA A 696 -30.82 11.38 -12.75
C ALA A 696 -32.36 11.44 -12.64
N GLU A 697 -32.95 12.61 -12.46
CA GLU A 697 -34.41 12.77 -12.47
C GLU A 697 -35.00 12.43 -13.85
N HIS A 698 -34.38 12.92 -14.92
CA HIS A 698 -34.80 12.60 -16.28
C HIS A 698 -34.70 11.09 -16.58
N LEU A 699 -33.66 10.42 -16.07
CA LEU A 699 -33.55 8.97 -16.15
C LEU A 699 -34.66 8.27 -15.36
N LEU A 700 -34.94 8.70 -14.12
CA LEU A 700 -35.99 8.12 -13.29
C LEU A 700 -37.38 8.29 -13.95
N ARG A 701 -37.70 9.48 -14.48
CA ARG A 701 -38.95 9.74 -15.22
C ARG A 701 -39.07 8.85 -16.46
N SER A 702 -37.98 8.67 -17.20
CA SER A 702 -37.94 7.76 -18.36
C SER A 702 -38.30 6.32 -17.96
N ILE A 703 -37.80 5.87 -16.80
CA ILE A 703 -38.08 4.54 -16.25
C ILE A 703 -39.55 4.42 -15.84
N GLU A 704 -40.07 5.37 -15.08
CA GLU A 704 -41.47 5.38 -14.61
C GLU A 704 -42.46 5.45 -15.77
N ARG A 705 -42.18 6.31 -16.76
CA ARG A 705 -42.98 6.44 -17.98
C ARG A 705 -43.02 5.12 -18.75
N LEU A 706 -41.86 4.47 -18.94
CA LEU A 706 -41.79 3.21 -19.65
C LEU A 706 -42.46 2.05 -18.87
N ALA A 707 -42.33 2.04 -17.53
CA ALA A 707 -43.00 1.09 -16.66
C ALA A 707 -44.53 1.20 -16.81
N SER A 708 -45.06 2.42 -16.77
CA SER A 708 -46.48 2.71 -16.97
C SER A 708 -46.98 2.33 -18.38
N LEU A 709 -46.30 2.79 -19.43
CA LEU A 709 -46.69 2.54 -20.83
C LEU A 709 -46.71 1.05 -21.21
N ARG A 710 -45.84 0.23 -20.61
CA ARG A 710 -45.68 -1.18 -20.98
C ARG A 710 -46.22 -2.16 -19.93
N GLY A 711 -46.81 -1.67 -18.83
CA GLY A 711 -47.24 -2.51 -17.72
C GLY A 711 -46.12 -3.37 -17.13
N ARG A 712 -44.89 -2.84 -17.09
CA ARG A 712 -43.69 -3.54 -16.60
C ARG A 712 -43.28 -3.02 -15.23
N SER A 713 -42.50 -3.81 -14.49
CA SER A 713 -41.86 -3.33 -13.26
C SER A 713 -40.85 -2.21 -13.55
N HIS A 714 -40.61 -1.33 -12.57
CA HIS A 714 -39.60 -0.28 -12.69
C HIS A 714 -38.19 -0.85 -12.94
N ALA A 715 -37.86 -2.03 -12.40
CA ALA A 715 -36.58 -2.70 -12.67
C ALA A 715 -36.46 -3.15 -14.13
N GLU A 716 -37.51 -3.73 -14.72
CA GLU A 716 -37.54 -4.12 -16.14
C GLU A 716 -37.50 -2.90 -17.06
N ALA A 717 -38.24 -1.85 -16.72
CA ALA A 717 -38.20 -0.59 -17.43
C ALA A 717 -36.79 0.02 -17.37
N CYS A 718 -36.15 0.01 -16.19
CA CYS A 718 -34.76 0.44 -16.02
C CYS A 718 -33.80 -0.36 -16.92
N ARG A 719 -33.93 -1.69 -16.98
CA ARG A 719 -33.10 -2.50 -17.89
C ARG A 719 -33.31 -2.16 -19.36
N ASP A 720 -34.55 -1.90 -19.80
CA ASP A 720 -34.86 -1.49 -21.18
C ASP A 720 -34.28 -0.10 -21.49
N VAL A 721 -34.50 0.89 -20.61
CA VAL A 721 -33.94 2.25 -20.76
C VAL A 721 -32.42 2.21 -20.84
N MET A 722 -31.77 1.50 -19.91
CA MET A 722 -30.31 1.40 -19.88
C MET A 722 -29.75 0.64 -21.09
N SER A 723 -30.45 -0.38 -21.60
CA SER A 723 -30.08 -1.08 -22.83
C SER A 723 -30.18 -0.19 -24.07
N ARG A 724 -31.13 0.76 -24.09
CA ARG A 724 -31.21 1.75 -25.18
C ARG A 724 -30.09 2.77 -25.07
N LEU A 725 -29.79 3.23 -23.86
CA LEU A 725 -28.68 4.13 -23.59
C LEU A 725 -27.36 3.52 -24.02
N SER A 726 -27.05 2.28 -23.64
CA SER A 726 -25.79 1.62 -24.02
C SER A 726 -25.62 1.44 -25.54
N THR A 727 -26.71 1.29 -26.29
CA THR A 727 -26.67 1.07 -27.74
C THR A 727 -26.73 2.35 -28.57
N ARG A 728 -27.35 3.41 -28.04
CA ARG A 728 -27.62 4.66 -28.77
C ARG A 728 -26.89 5.88 -28.22
N TRP A 729 -26.03 5.71 -27.21
CA TRP A 729 -25.33 6.82 -26.56
C TRP A 729 -24.64 7.77 -27.55
N PRO A 730 -23.81 7.30 -28.51
CA PRO A 730 -23.12 8.22 -29.43
C PRO A 730 -24.09 9.00 -30.33
N ASP A 731 -25.19 8.39 -30.74
CA ASP A 731 -26.20 9.05 -31.57
C ASP A 731 -27.03 10.06 -30.78
N LEU A 732 -27.33 9.77 -29.51
CA LEU A 732 -28.06 10.67 -28.63
C LEU A 732 -27.22 11.92 -28.30
N VAL A 733 -25.93 11.74 -27.98
CA VAL A 733 -24.98 12.86 -27.77
C VAL A 733 -24.88 13.70 -29.05
N ARG A 734 -24.75 13.06 -30.22
CA ARG A 734 -24.66 13.76 -31.51
C ARG A 734 -25.89 14.61 -31.82
N ARG A 735 -27.10 14.11 -31.56
CA ARG A 735 -28.36 14.86 -31.75
C ARG A 735 -28.47 16.10 -30.86
N CYS A 736 -27.87 16.05 -29.69
CA CYS A 736 -27.86 17.17 -28.75
C CYS A 736 -26.74 18.19 -29.04
N ARG A 737 -25.77 17.83 -29.88
CA ARG A 737 -24.61 18.66 -30.22
C ARG A 737 -24.92 19.62 -31.37
N GLY A 738 -24.59 20.90 -31.19
CA GLY A 738 -24.86 21.97 -32.17
C GLY A 738 -23.93 22.02 -33.39
N GLY A 739 -23.08 21.02 -33.60
CA GLY A 739 -22.08 20.95 -34.68
C GLY A 739 -20.85 20.12 -34.28
N PRO A 740 -19.94 19.79 -35.22
CA PRO A 740 -18.74 18.99 -34.94
C PRO A 740 -17.80 19.64 -33.91
N ASP A 741 -17.69 20.97 -33.93
CA ASP A 741 -16.78 21.76 -33.08
C ASP A 741 -17.48 22.40 -31.87
N ALA A 742 -18.77 22.13 -31.67
CA ALA A 742 -19.52 22.65 -30.52
C ALA A 742 -19.09 21.95 -29.21
N PRO A 743 -19.13 22.65 -28.06
CA PRO A 743 -18.83 22.03 -26.76
C PRO A 743 -19.76 20.82 -26.49
N PRO A 744 -19.33 19.87 -25.64
CA PRO A 744 -20.18 18.75 -25.23
C PRO A 744 -21.56 19.24 -24.74
N PRO A 745 -22.67 18.61 -25.18
CA PRO A 745 -23.99 18.96 -24.67
C PRO A 745 -24.09 18.67 -23.18
N ALA A 746 -24.86 19.48 -22.45
CA ALA A 746 -25.12 19.27 -21.04
C ALA A 746 -25.88 17.95 -20.81
N ALA A 747 -25.56 17.24 -19.73
CA ALA A 747 -26.08 15.89 -19.49
C ALA A 747 -27.60 15.87 -19.35
N ASP A 748 -28.19 16.84 -18.65
CA ASP A 748 -29.64 17.01 -18.47
C ASP A 748 -30.37 17.09 -19.82
N ARG A 749 -29.81 17.79 -20.81
CA ARG A 749 -30.36 17.89 -22.17
C ARG A 749 -30.41 16.53 -22.87
N ILE A 750 -29.42 15.67 -22.63
CA ILE A 750 -29.33 14.34 -23.24
C ILE A 750 -30.38 13.41 -22.64
N PHE A 751 -30.49 13.40 -21.31
CA PHE A 751 -31.45 12.55 -20.60
C PHE A 751 -32.90 13.05 -20.74
N SER A 752 -33.14 14.36 -20.87
CA SER A 752 -34.47 14.89 -21.24
C SER A 752 -34.87 14.51 -22.66
N THR A 753 -33.95 14.61 -23.63
CA THR A 753 -34.19 14.14 -25.02
C THR A 753 -34.53 12.64 -25.07
N LEU A 754 -33.92 11.84 -24.19
CA LEU A 754 -34.27 10.42 -24.03
C LEU A 754 -35.71 10.24 -23.51
N ASP A 755 -36.10 10.99 -22.48
CA ASP A 755 -37.45 10.94 -21.91
C ASP A 755 -38.53 11.31 -22.95
N ASP A 756 -38.28 12.37 -23.72
CA ASP A 756 -39.14 12.79 -24.83
C ASP A 756 -39.27 11.71 -25.90
N ALA A 757 -38.15 11.09 -26.30
CA ALA A 757 -38.15 10.00 -27.28
C ALA A 757 -38.90 8.76 -26.78
N ILE A 758 -38.86 8.47 -25.48
CA ILE A 758 -39.65 7.39 -24.87
C ILE A 758 -41.14 7.75 -24.86
N GLY A 759 -41.49 9.02 -24.61
CA GLY A 759 -42.86 9.52 -24.70
C GLY A 759 -43.44 9.40 -26.11
N ALA A 760 -42.72 9.92 -27.11
CA ALA A 760 -43.14 9.88 -28.52
C ALA A 760 -43.28 8.45 -29.07
N ALA A 761 -42.39 7.53 -28.67
CA ALA A 761 -42.50 6.12 -29.05
C ALA A 761 -43.73 5.40 -28.44
N GLY A 762 -44.31 5.94 -27.36
CA GLY A 762 -45.59 5.51 -26.81
C GLY A 762 -46.78 5.91 -27.68
N GLU A 763 -46.69 7.06 -28.36
CA GLU A 763 -47.73 7.56 -29.29
C GLU A 763 -47.59 6.96 -30.70
N GLU A 764 -46.37 6.68 -31.18
CA GLU A 764 -46.10 6.09 -32.49
C GLU A 764 -46.18 4.55 -32.53
N GLY A 765 -46.49 3.89 -31.42
CA GLY A 765 -46.70 2.44 -31.32
C GLY A 765 -47.81 1.85 -32.20
N ARG A 766 -48.49 2.68 -33.00
CA ARG A 766 -49.43 2.28 -34.06
C ARG A 766 -48.91 2.33 -35.49
N ARG A 767 -47.69 2.79 -35.80
CA ARG A 767 -47.18 2.76 -37.20
C ARG A 767 -45.69 2.41 -37.35
N SER A 768 -45.51 1.20 -37.88
CA SER A 768 -44.45 0.69 -38.77
C SER A 768 -42.98 0.88 -38.40
N ARG A 769 -42.33 -0.28 -38.17
CA ARG A 769 -40.90 -0.54 -38.38
C ARG A 769 -40.45 -0.06 -39.76
N ARG A 770 -39.37 0.72 -39.83
CA ARG A 770 -38.41 0.67 -40.93
C ARG A 770 -36.99 0.69 -40.38
N SER A 771 -36.19 -0.24 -40.87
CA SER A 771 -34.76 -0.32 -40.67
C SER A 771 -34.07 0.87 -41.33
N SER A 772 -33.02 1.39 -40.71
CA SER A 772 -32.03 2.23 -41.38
C SER A 772 -30.67 1.57 -41.27
N ALA A 773 -30.05 1.44 -42.45
CA ALA A 773 -28.78 0.79 -42.71
C ALA A 773 -27.57 1.53 -42.10
N GLY A 774 -26.43 0.85 -42.15
CA GLY A 774 -25.15 1.16 -41.52
C GLY A 774 -24.75 2.64 -41.45
N VAL A 775 -24.48 3.08 -40.23
CA VAL A 775 -23.80 4.33 -39.91
C VAL A 775 -22.35 3.97 -39.52
N PRO A 776 -21.32 4.70 -40.00
CA PRO A 776 -19.93 4.39 -39.67
C PRO A 776 -19.66 4.55 -38.17
N ALA A 777 -18.71 3.78 -37.64
CA ALA A 777 -18.28 3.86 -36.25
C ALA A 777 -17.80 5.29 -35.89
N PRO A 778 -18.11 5.81 -34.68
CA PRO A 778 -17.71 7.15 -34.29
C PRO A 778 -16.19 7.25 -34.10
N ARG A 779 -15.61 8.42 -34.43
CA ARG A 779 -14.25 8.78 -33.98
C ARG A 779 -14.21 8.96 -32.45
N ALA A 780 -13.13 8.51 -31.82
CA ALA A 780 -12.85 8.69 -30.40
C ALA A 780 -12.97 10.17 -29.99
N GLY A 781 -13.64 10.45 -28.86
CA GLY A 781 -13.84 11.80 -28.30
C GLY A 781 -15.17 12.50 -28.69
N SER A 782 -15.98 11.95 -29.60
CA SER A 782 -17.21 12.61 -30.07
C SER A 782 -18.48 12.39 -29.22
N ALA A 783 -18.43 11.50 -28.23
CA ALA A 783 -19.57 11.07 -27.40
C ALA A 783 -19.40 11.35 -25.89
N GLU A 784 -18.43 12.18 -25.51
CA GLU A 784 -18.18 12.53 -24.12
C GLU A 784 -19.16 13.59 -23.59
N VAL A 785 -19.60 13.42 -22.35
CA VAL A 785 -20.53 14.31 -21.65
C VAL A 785 -19.97 14.59 -20.27
N LEU A 786 -19.87 15.86 -19.89
CA LEU A 786 -19.36 16.26 -18.59
C LEU A 786 -20.48 16.26 -17.55
N LEU A 787 -20.23 15.66 -16.39
CA LEU A 787 -21.09 15.69 -15.21
C LEU A 787 -20.27 16.11 -14.00
N THR A 788 -20.91 16.75 -13.02
CA THR A 788 -20.32 16.84 -11.70
C THR A 788 -20.24 15.46 -11.04
N THR A 789 -19.29 15.28 -10.13
CA THR A 789 -19.16 14.05 -9.31
C THR A 789 -20.47 13.73 -8.55
N ALA A 790 -21.23 14.76 -8.15
CA ALA A 790 -22.54 14.60 -7.51
C ALA A 790 -23.59 14.06 -8.47
N GLU A 791 -23.73 14.64 -9.66
CA GLU A 791 -24.65 14.17 -10.71
C GLU A 791 -24.32 12.75 -11.16
N ALA A 792 -23.03 12.40 -11.30
CA ALA A 792 -22.61 11.05 -11.65
C ALA A 792 -23.00 10.02 -10.57
N ARG A 793 -22.89 10.37 -9.29
CA ARG A 793 -23.33 9.54 -8.16
C ARG A 793 -24.84 9.38 -8.10
N GLU A 794 -25.58 10.45 -8.34
CA GLU A 794 -27.04 10.43 -8.38
C GLU A 794 -27.55 9.57 -9.54
N LEU A 795 -26.97 9.74 -10.74
CA LEU A 795 -27.27 8.94 -11.92
C LEU A 795 -27.01 7.45 -11.67
N ALA A 796 -25.93 7.13 -10.97
CA ALA A 796 -25.59 5.76 -10.61
C ALA A 796 -26.60 5.10 -9.67
N ARG A 797 -27.10 5.83 -8.67
CA ARG A 797 -28.16 5.31 -7.78
C ARG A 797 -29.43 4.97 -8.55
N VAL A 798 -29.80 5.76 -9.56
CA VAL A 798 -31.01 5.51 -10.36
C VAL A 798 -30.89 4.25 -11.20
N TYR A 799 -29.78 4.06 -11.93
CA TYR A 799 -29.66 2.87 -12.80
C TYR A 799 -29.47 1.56 -12.03
N MET A 800 -29.20 1.60 -10.72
CA MET A 800 -29.18 0.42 -9.85
C MET A 800 -30.55 -0.19 -9.58
N LEU A 801 -31.61 0.55 -9.89
CA LEU A 801 -32.97 0.04 -9.85
C LEU A 801 -33.16 -1.20 -10.74
N ALA A 802 -32.35 -1.35 -11.80
CA ALA A 802 -32.31 -2.52 -12.66
C ALA A 802 -32.11 -3.85 -11.91
N ARG A 803 -31.45 -3.82 -10.74
CA ARG A 803 -31.14 -4.99 -9.90
C ARG A 803 -32.21 -5.30 -8.85
N LEU A 804 -33.13 -4.36 -8.61
CA LEU A 804 -34.10 -4.44 -7.52
C LEU A 804 -35.47 -4.82 -8.10
N CYS A 805 -35.67 -6.11 -8.40
CA CYS A 805 -36.87 -6.57 -9.10
C CYS A 805 -37.92 -7.26 -8.22
N PHE A 806 -37.72 -7.29 -6.89
CA PHE A 806 -38.60 -8.01 -5.97
C PHE A 806 -39.60 -7.07 -5.28
N SER A 807 -40.81 -7.57 -5.11
CA SER A 807 -41.88 -6.92 -4.34
C SER A 807 -41.56 -6.89 -2.84
N ALA A 808 -42.29 -6.06 -2.09
CA ALA A 808 -42.17 -6.03 -0.63
C ALA A 808 -42.55 -7.39 0.00
N GLU A 809 -43.52 -8.08 -0.59
CA GLU A 809 -44.00 -9.37 -0.13
C GLU A 809 -42.99 -10.50 -0.37
N GLU A 810 -42.35 -10.54 -1.55
CA GLU A 810 -41.25 -11.46 -1.83
C GLU A 810 -40.06 -11.26 -0.88
N PHE A 811 -39.75 -10.01 -0.50
CA PHE A 811 -38.71 -9.72 0.49
C PHE A 811 -39.10 -10.18 1.90
N ARG A 812 -40.36 -9.97 2.29
CA ARG A 812 -40.89 -10.40 3.59
C ARG A 812 -40.83 -11.93 3.73
N ILE A 813 -41.25 -12.66 2.71
CA ILE A 813 -41.15 -14.13 2.70
C ILE A 813 -39.69 -14.57 2.60
N GLY A 814 -38.86 -13.88 1.80
CA GLY A 814 -37.41 -14.11 1.74
C GLY A 814 -36.73 -13.97 3.10
N GLN A 815 -37.17 -13.03 3.96
CA GLN A 815 -36.70 -12.89 5.34
C GLN A 815 -37.06 -14.11 6.19
N LEU A 816 -38.28 -14.64 6.05
CA LEU A 816 -38.70 -15.86 6.73
C LEU A 816 -37.84 -17.05 6.28
N LEU A 817 -37.62 -17.20 4.98
CA LEU A 817 -36.76 -18.23 4.41
C LEU A 817 -35.30 -18.11 4.88
N ALA A 818 -34.78 -16.90 5.05
CA ALA A 818 -33.45 -16.67 5.59
C ALA A 818 -33.33 -17.04 7.07
N GLY A 819 -34.46 -17.12 7.79
CA GLY A 819 -34.54 -17.63 9.16
C GLY A 819 -34.75 -19.14 9.27
N ASP A 820 -35.10 -19.82 8.17
CA ASP A 820 -35.36 -21.25 8.16
C ASP A 820 -34.06 -22.06 8.35
N PRO A 821 -33.98 -22.97 9.34
CA PRO A 821 -32.78 -23.76 9.61
C PRO A 821 -32.34 -24.65 8.45
N ARG A 822 -33.28 -25.23 7.69
CA ARG A 822 -32.99 -26.10 6.53
C ARG A 822 -32.42 -25.28 5.38
N VAL A 823 -32.95 -24.07 5.15
CA VAL A 823 -32.43 -23.14 4.14
C VAL A 823 -31.03 -22.67 4.52
N ARG A 824 -30.80 -22.26 5.77
CA ARG A 824 -29.48 -21.85 6.26
C ARG A 824 -28.45 -22.97 6.09
N TYR A 825 -28.80 -24.18 6.53
CA TYR A 825 -27.97 -25.37 6.34
C TYR A 825 -27.61 -25.58 4.86
N ALA A 826 -28.61 -25.53 3.97
CA ALA A 826 -28.39 -25.73 2.55
C ALA A 826 -27.46 -24.65 1.94
N VAL A 827 -27.60 -23.39 2.34
CA VAL A 827 -26.73 -22.29 1.88
C VAL A 827 -25.28 -22.50 2.33
N LEU A 828 -25.06 -22.82 3.60
CA LEU A 828 -23.72 -23.04 4.15
C LEU A 828 -23.05 -24.27 3.52
N ALA A 829 -23.78 -25.38 3.42
CA ALA A 829 -23.30 -26.61 2.79
C ALA A 829 -22.95 -26.39 1.31
N THR A 830 -23.84 -25.71 0.57
CA THR A 830 -23.59 -25.36 -0.84
C THR A 830 -22.33 -24.52 -1.00
N HIS A 831 -22.11 -23.55 -0.11
CA HIS A 831 -20.94 -22.68 -0.18
C HIS A 831 -19.65 -23.41 0.19
N LEU A 832 -19.64 -24.23 1.25
CA LEU A 832 -18.47 -25.05 1.58
C LEU A 832 -18.15 -26.04 0.47
N TYR A 833 -19.17 -26.63 -0.13
CA TYR A 833 -19.00 -27.52 -1.28
C TYR A 833 -18.41 -26.79 -2.48
N LEU A 834 -18.86 -25.56 -2.77
CA LEU A 834 -18.26 -24.70 -3.79
C LEU A 834 -16.78 -24.48 -3.51
N VAL A 835 -16.41 -24.04 -2.30
CA VAL A 835 -15.01 -23.78 -1.94
C VAL A 835 -14.17 -25.06 -2.04
N SER A 836 -14.69 -26.19 -1.57
CA SER A 836 -13.99 -27.48 -1.65
C SER A 836 -13.72 -27.92 -3.10
N GLU A 837 -14.71 -27.81 -3.98
CA GLU A 837 -14.56 -28.15 -5.39
C GLU A 837 -13.58 -27.20 -6.10
N VAL A 838 -13.67 -25.91 -5.80
CA VAL A 838 -12.78 -24.90 -6.38
C VAL A 838 -11.35 -25.03 -5.88
N SER A 839 -11.12 -25.30 -4.60
CA SER A 839 -9.76 -25.45 -4.03
C SER A 839 -8.92 -26.46 -4.81
N ARG A 840 -9.52 -27.56 -5.26
CA ARG A 840 -8.83 -28.59 -6.03
C ARG A 840 -8.35 -28.07 -7.39
N SER A 841 -9.24 -27.42 -8.13
CA SER A 841 -8.92 -26.86 -9.45
C SER A 841 -8.12 -25.55 -9.37
N ALA A 842 -8.18 -24.85 -8.24
CA ALA A 842 -7.42 -23.62 -8.01
C ALA A 842 -5.91 -23.91 -7.95
N SER A 843 -5.49 -24.99 -7.29
CA SER A 843 -4.08 -25.40 -7.28
C SER A 843 -3.56 -25.73 -8.69
N GLU A 844 -4.36 -26.44 -9.50
CA GLU A 844 -4.03 -26.74 -10.90
C GLU A 844 -3.92 -25.46 -11.74
N LEU A 845 -4.88 -24.55 -11.60
CA LEU A 845 -4.93 -23.29 -12.33
C LEU A 845 -3.77 -22.37 -11.95
N VAL A 846 -3.42 -22.29 -10.67
CA VAL A 846 -2.27 -21.50 -10.19
C VAL A 846 -0.94 -22.11 -10.63
N GLY A 847 -0.86 -23.44 -10.68
CA GLY A 847 0.29 -24.16 -11.22
C GLY A 847 0.51 -23.86 -12.71
N GLU A 848 -0.54 -23.84 -13.50
CA GLU A 848 -0.49 -23.52 -14.94
C GLU A 848 -0.20 -22.04 -15.22
N TRP A 849 -0.80 -21.13 -14.46
CA TRP A 849 -0.66 -19.68 -14.69
C TRP A 849 0.54 -19.06 -13.99
N GLY A 850 1.17 -19.79 -13.06
CA GLY A 850 2.33 -19.30 -12.31
C GLY A 850 2.01 -18.18 -11.32
N THR A 851 0.75 -17.86 -11.01
CA THR A 851 0.38 -16.81 -10.04
C THR A 851 -0.97 -17.08 -9.39
N ALA A 852 -1.10 -16.80 -8.08
CA ALA A 852 -2.38 -16.87 -7.38
C ALA A 852 -3.32 -15.70 -7.71
N GLU A 853 -2.80 -14.61 -8.32
CA GLU A 853 -3.59 -13.46 -8.80
C GLU A 853 -4.70 -13.88 -9.80
N ILE A 854 -4.55 -15.03 -10.47
CA ILE A 854 -5.59 -15.60 -11.36
C ILE A 854 -6.91 -15.90 -10.62
N LEU A 855 -6.89 -15.97 -9.28
CA LEU A 855 -8.05 -16.23 -8.44
C LEU A 855 -8.78 -14.95 -7.99
N LEU A 856 -8.21 -13.76 -8.21
CA LEU A 856 -8.84 -12.47 -7.85
C LEU A 856 -10.22 -12.22 -8.47
N PRO A 857 -10.59 -12.75 -9.65
CA PRO A 857 -11.96 -12.66 -10.15
C PRO A 857 -13.02 -13.35 -9.27
N PHE A 858 -12.62 -14.23 -8.35
CA PHE A 858 -13.51 -15.06 -7.54
C PHE A 858 -13.66 -14.60 -6.09
N THR A 859 -13.14 -13.43 -5.76
CA THR A 859 -13.13 -12.87 -4.39
C THR A 859 -14.52 -12.71 -3.79
N GLU A 860 -15.59 -12.63 -4.58
CA GLU A 860 -16.98 -12.61 -4.07
C GLU A 860 -17.42 -13.95 -3.46
N ALA A 861 -16.84 -15.07 -3.89
CA ALA A 861 -17.16 -16.40 -3.38
C ALA A 861 -16.17 -16.84 -2.29
N PHE A 862 -14.86 -16.66 -2.49
CA PHE A 862 -13.85 -17.11 -1.54
C PHE A 862 -12.64 -16.19 -1.54
N VAL A 863 -11.83 -16.26 -0.50
CA VAL A 863 -10.56 -15.52 -0.41
C VAL A 863 -9.41 -16.47 -0.12
N ASN A 864 -8.22 -16.17 -0.67
CA ASN A 864 -7.00 -16.87 -0.29
C ASN A 864 -6.41 -16.24 0.97
N VAL A 865 -6.47 -16.94 2.11
CA VAL A 865 -5.97 -16.39 3.39
C VAL A 865 -4.46 -16.30 3.45
N ALA A 866 -3.76 -17.08 2.62
CA ALA A 866 -2.30 -17.00 2.48
C ALA A 866 -1.84 -15.79 1.64
N GLY A 867 -2.76 -15.04 1.04
CA GLY A 867 -2.48 -13.89 0.17
C GLY A 867 -2.30 -14.26 -1.30
N TYR A 868 -2.60 -13.33 -2.21
CA TYR A 868 -2.53 -13.54 -3.66
C TYR A 868 -1.13 -13.42 -4.26
N SER A 869 -0.17 -12.95 -3.46
CA SER A 869 1.27 -13.01 -3.77
C SER A 869 1.90 -14.36 -3.38
N SER A 870 1.25 -15.12 -2.50
CA SER A 870 1.74 -16.42 -2.03
C SER A 870 1.44 -17.53 -3.04
N SER A 871 2.34 -18.50 -3.13
CA SER A 871 2.10 -19.75 -3.87
C SER A 871 1.20 -20.74 -3.11
N VAL A 872 0.93 -20.49 -1.82
CA VAL A 872 0.05 -21.30 -0.98
C VAL A 872 -1.41 -20.96 -1.27
N ILE A 873 -2.21 -21.98 -1.53
CA ILE A 873 -3.65 -21.85 -1.78
C ILE A 873 -4.42 -22.38 -0.56
N ASP A 874 -4.90 -21.46 0.28
CA ASP A 874 -5.83 -21.76 1.36
C ASP A 874 -7.09 -20.92 1.16
N LEU A 875 -8.05 -21.51 0.42
CA LEU A 875 -9.31 -20.84 0.11
C LEU A 875 -10.30 -21.00 1.23
N THR A 876 -10.79 -19.89 1.74
CA THR A 876 -11.87 -19.86 2.73
C THR A 876 -13.12 -19.17 2.19
N PRO A 877 -14.33 -19.56 2.64
CA PRO A 877 -15.57 -18.93 2.19
C PRO A 877 -15.56 -17.42 2.45
N ASN A 878 -15.95 -16.63 1.46
CA ASN A 878 -16.22 -15.20 1.65
C ASN A 878 -17.70 -15.04 2.06
N PRO A 879 -18.00 -14.56 3.29
CA PRO A 879 -19.38 -14.44 3.75
C PRO A 879 -20.22 -13.44 2.92
N LYS A 880 -19.58 -12.61 2.09
CA LYS A 880 -20.25 -11.78 1.07
C LYS A 880 -21.17 -12.60 0.17
N LEU A 881 -20.82 -13.85 -0.16
CA LEU A 881 -21.67 -14.72 -0.97
C LEU A 881 -23.00 -15.04 -0.28
N ILE A 882 -23.02 -15.17 1.05
CA ILE A 882 -24.28 -15.36 1.81
C ILE A 882 -25.18 -14.15 1.61
N THR A 883 -24.64 -12.94 1.72
CA THR A 883 -25.41 -11.71 1.48
C THR A 883 -25.95 -11.67 0.05
N VAL A 884 -25.17 -12.11 -0.94
CA VAL A 884 -25.60 -12.18 -2.35
C VAL A 884 -26.73 -13.21 -2.54
N ILE A 885 -26.59 -14.42 -2.00
CA ILE A 885 -27.62 -15.47 -2.07
C ILE A 885 -28.89 -14.99 -1.37
N SER A 886 -28.76 -14.48 -0.14
CA SER A 886 -29.89 -14.04 0.68
C SER A 886 -30.68 -12.91 0.03
N ASN A 887 -30.01 -11.93 -0.59
CA ASN A 887 -30.68 -10.79 -1.19
C ASN A 887 -31.19 -11.01 -2.63
N ASN A 888 -30.69 -12.01 -3.36
CA ASN A 888 -31.02 -12.20 -4.77
C ASN A 888 -31.71 -13.53 -5.09
N LEU A 889 -31.43 -14.60 -4.34
CA LEU A 889 -32.02 -15.92 -4.59
C LEU A 889 -33.25 -16.16 -3.70
N LEU A 890 -33.18 -15.87 -2.40
CA LEU A 890 -34.31 -16.14 -1.49
C LEU A 890 -35.59 -15.37 -1.85
N PRO A 891 -35.55 -14.07 -2.25
CA PRO A 891 -36.74 -13.38 -2.74
C PRO A 891 -37.30 -13.96 -4.04
N ALA A 892 -36.46 -14.58 -4.90
CA ALA A 892 -36.93 -15.26 -6.09
C ALA A 892 -37.61 -16.60 -5.76
N VAL A 893 -37.10 -17.33 -4.78
CA VAL A 893 -37.76 -18.53 -4.21
C VAL A 893 -39.11 -18.14 -3.60
N ALA A 894 -39.16 -17.04 -2.84
CA ALA A 894 -40.42 -16.49 -2.34
C ALA A 894 -41.43 -16.18 -3.45
N GLY A 895 -40.96 -15.63 -4.58
CA GLY A 895 -41.78 -15.41 -5.76
C GLY A 895 -42.38 -16.69 -6.34
N GLU A 896 -41.64 -17.81 -6.30
CA GLU A 896 -42.16 -19.11 -6.73
C GLU A 896 -43.17 -19.72 -5.74
N LEU A 897 -42.98 -19.53 -4.43
CA LEU A 897 -43.98 -19.91 -3.41
C LEU A 897 -45.29 -19.16 -3.65
N LEU A 898 -45.23 -17.84 -3.82
CA LEU A 898 -46.39 -16.99 -4.10
C LEU A 898 -47.07 -17.38 -5.42
N ARG A 899 -46.29 -17.66 -6.47
CA ARG A 899 -46.84 -18.06 -7.78
C ARG A 899 -47.57 -19.41 -7.73
N ARG A 900 -47.14 -20.31 -6.84
CA ARG A 900 -47.72 -21.65 -6.67
C ARG A 900 -48.81 -21.72 -5.59
N ASP A 901 -49.01 -20.63 -4.85
CA ASP A 901 -49.91 -20.55 -3.70
C ASP A 901 -49.58 -21.57 -2.60
N VAL A 902 -48.27 -21.69 -2.29
CA VAL A 902 -47.71 -22.66 -1.34
C VAL A 902 -47.17 -21.92 -0.11
N ALA A 903 -47.44 -22.46 1.09
CA ALA A 903 -46.97 -21.89 2.35
C ALA A 903 -45.44 -22.07 2.54
N VAL A 904 -44.83 -21.26 3.41
CA VAL A 904 -43.37 -21.24 3.60
C VAL A 904 -42.84 -22.56 4.17
N ASP A 905 -43.62 -23.21 5.03
CA ASP A 905 -43.34 -24.51 5.64
C ASP A 905 -43.46 -25.70 4.66
N GLU A 906 -44.12 -25.49 3.53
CA GLU A 906 -44.23 -26.45 2.42
C GLU A 906 -43.10 -26.29 1.37
N LEU A 907 -42.06 -25.51 1.66
CA LEU A 907 -40.90 -25.37 0.78
C LEU A 907 -40.25 -26.75 0.50
N ASP A 908 -40.10 -27.07 -0.79
CA ASP A 908 -39.42 -28.26 -1.28
C ASP A 908 -38.23 -27.93 -2.20
N ALA A 909 -37.46 -28.97 -2.55
CA ALA A 909 -36.32 -28.85 -3.45
C ALA A 909 -36.70 -28.36 -4.86
N ASP A 910 -37.88 -28.71 -5.37
CA ASP A 910 -38.34 -28.29 -6.70
C ASP A 910 -38.64 -26.78 -6.75
N ILE A 911 -39.20 -26.23 -5.68
CA ILE A 911 -39.45 -24.80 -5.51
C ILE A 911 -38.13 -24.04 -5.34
N LEU A 912 -37.18 -24.58 -4.57
CA LEU A 912 -35.84 -23.99 -4.46
C LEU A 912 -35.12 -23.94 -5.82
N ALA A 913 -35.15 -25.04 -6.58
CA ALA A 913 -34.55 -25.12 -7.90
C ALA A 913 -35.20 -24.12 -8.87
N ALA A 914 -36.54 -24.03 -8.87
CA ALA A 914 -37.29 -23.07 -9.67
C ALA A 914 -36.98 -21.62 -9.26
N GLY A 915 -36.81 -21.34 -7.97
CA GLY A 915 -36.47 -20.01 -7.46
C GLY A 915 -35.09 -19.55 -7.90
N VAL A 916 -34.09 -20.43 -7.90
CA VAL A 916 -32.76 -20.13 -8.45
C VAL A 916 -32.84 -19.81 -9.95
N GLN A 917 -33.62 -20.58 -10.71
CA GLN A 917 -33.85 -20.32 -12.14
C GLN A 917 -34.59 -19.00 -12.36
N ALA A 918 -35.59 -18.69 -11.54
CA ALA A 918 -36.34 -17.45 -11.58
C ALA A 918 -35.44 -16.23 -11.32
N ALA A 919 -34.50 -16.31 -10.36
CA ALA A 919 -33.52 -15.24 -10.12
C ALA A 919 -32.69 -14.95 -11.37
N VAL A 920 -32.19 -15.99 -12.05
CA VAL A 920 -31.42 -15.85 -13.29
C VAL A 920 -32.27 -15.23 -14.41
N GLN A 921 -33.51 -15.69 -14.58
CA GLN A 921 -34.43 -15.18 -15.62
C GLN A 921 -34.84 -13.71 -15.39
N ARG A 922 -34.98 -13.30 -14.12
CA ARG A 922 -35.32 -11.92 -13.74
C ARG A 922 -34.16 -10.94 -13.92
N GLY A 923 -32.94 -11.42 -14.21
CA GLY A 923 -31.79 -10.58 -14.52
C GLY A 923 -31.22 -9.83 -13.33
N VAL A 924 -31.34 -10.36 -12.10
CA VAL A 924 -30.85 -9.72 -10.86
C VAL A 924 -29.33 -9.48 -10.84
N PHE A 925 -28.61 -10.17 -11.72
CA PHE A 925 -27.16 -10.10 -11.89
C PHE A 925 -26.71 -9.32 -13.14
N ASP A 926 -27.67 -8.70 -13.85
CA ASP A 926 -27.41 -7.84 -15.00
C ASP A 926 -27.38 -6.38 -14.54
N VAL A 927 -26.29 -5.67 -14.84
CA VAL A 927 -26.12 -4.25 -14.52
C VAL A 927 -25.64 -3.51 -15.75
N THR A 928 -26.17 -2.34 -16.03
CA THR A 928 -25.55 -1.43 -17.00
C THR A 928 -24.89 -0.30 -16.22
N ILE A 929 -23.61 -0.05 -16.47
CA ILE A 929 -22.83 0.97 -15.78
C ILE A 929 -22.44 2.11 -16.71
N GLY A 930 -22.30 3.32 -16.18
CA GLY A 930 -21.66 4.42 -16.88
C GLY A 930 -20.14 4.23 -16.98
N LEU A 931 -19.56 4.61 -18.11
CA LEU A 931 -18.12 4.62 -18.36
C LEU A 931 -17.58 6.02 -18.07
N PHE A 932 -17.28 6.29 -16.79
CA PHE A 932 -16.77 7.60 -16.36
C PHE A 932 -15.25 7.64 -16.36
N ASN A 933 -14.71 8.78 -16.79
CA ASN A 933 -13.30 9.12 -16.73
C ASN A 933 -13.11 10.40 -15.91
N GLN A 934 -12.03 10.48 -15.15
CA GLN A 934 -11.63 11.72 -14.49
C GLN A 934 -11.25 12.75 -15.55
N THR A 935 -11.57 14.00 -15.26
CA THR A 935 -11.08 15.15 -16.04
C THR A 935 -10.03 15.89 -15.23
N ASP A 936 -9.35 16.87 -15.84
CA ASP A 936 -8.41 17.76 -15.14
C ASP A 936 -9.07 18.52 -13.96
N ARG A 937 -10.40 18.60 -13.96
CA ARG A 937 -11.22 19.18 -12.89
C ARG A 937 -11.76 18.08 -11.98
N ARG A 938 -11.39 18.10 -10.69
CA ARG A 938 -11.76 17.05 -9.71
C ARG A 938 -13.25 16.97 -9.39
N ASP A 939 -13.99 18.05 -9.60
CA ASP A 939 -15.45 18.11 -9.43
C ASP A 939 -16.22 17.60 -10.65
N VAL A 940 -15.53 17.34 -11.77
CA VAL A 940 -16.14 16.99 -13.07
C VAL A 940 -15.58 15.68 -13.61
N VAL A 941 -16.48 14.86 -14.13
CA VAL A 941 -16.17 13.57 -14.75
C VAL A 941 -16.75 13.51 -16.15
N SER A 942 -16.07 12.82 -17.05
CA SER A 942 -16.52 12.59 -18.42
C SER A 942 -17.23 11.24 -18.51
N LEU A 943 -18.51 11.23 -18.86
CA LEU A 943 -19.25 10.04 -19.23
C LEU A 943 -19.08 9.80 -20.73
N SER A 944 -18.31 8.76 -21.06
CA SER A 944 -17.96 8.41 -22.44
C SER A 944 -18.96 7.42 -23.09
N GLY A 945 -19.76 6.75 -22.27
CA GLY A 945 -20.75 5.77 -22.73
C GLY A 945 -21.30 4.92 -21.60
N LEU A 946 -22.09 3.91 -21.95
CA LEU A 946 -22.62 2.94 -20.99
C LEU A 946 -22.33 1.52 -21.46
N SER A 947 -21.99 0.64 -20.52
CA SER A 947 -21.67 -0.77 -20.81
C SER A 947 -22.55 -1.70 -20.00
N ARG A 948 -23.14 -2.69 -20.67
CA ARG A 948 -23.90 -3.77 -20.03
C ARG A 948 -22.91 -4.78 -19.48
N ARG A 949 -22.86 -4.92 -18.16
CA ARG A 949 -22.15 -5.98 -17.43
C ARG A 949 -23.14 -7.04 -16.99
N VAL A 950 -22.96 -8.26 -17.48
CA VAL A 950 -23.62 -9.44 -16.92
C VAL A 950 -22.57 -10.14 -16.09
N CYS A 951 -22.81 -10.35 -14.80
CA CYS A 951 -21.85 -11.07 -13.96
C CYS A 951 -21.39 -12.35 -14.71
N PRO A 952 -20.08 -12.50 -15.00
CA PRO A 952 -19.55 -13.63 -15.77
C PRO A 952 -19.95 -14.99 -15.17
N ALA A 953 -20.12 -15.02 -13.86
CA ALA A 953 -20.49 -16.20 -13.08
C ALA A 953 -21.98 -16.56 -13.11
N VAL A 954 -22.88 -15.72 -13.60
CA VAL A 954 -24.35 -15.92 -13.45
C VAL A 954 -24.84 -17.29 -13.86
N ARG A 955 -24.46 -17.74 -15.05
CA ARG A 955 -24.89 -19.04 -15.57
C ARG A 955 -24.23 -20.22 -14.84
N PRO A 956 -22.88 -20.30 -14.72
CA PRO A 956 -22.26 -21.42 -14.02
C PRO A 956 -22.61 -21.44 -12.53
N PHE A 957 -22.66 -20.29 -11.86
CA PHE A 957 -23.07 -20.16 -10.45
C PHE A 957 -24.55 -20.50 -10.26
N GLY A 958 -25.43 -19.98 -11.13
CA GLY A 958 -26.86 -20.31 -11.09
C GLY A 958 -27.11 -21.80 -11.27
N ALA A 959 -26.44 -22.45 -12.23
CA ALA A 959 -26.53 -23.90 -12.42
C ALA A 959 -25.98 -24.69 -11.21
N PHE A 960 -24.89 -24.22 -10.61
CA PHE A 960 -24.34 -24.81 -9.38
C PHE A 960 -25.35 -24.72 -8.22
N CYS A 961 -25.89 -23.53 -7.95
CA CYS A 961 -26.90 -23.35 -6.90
C CYS A 961 -28.19 -24.13 -7.19
N GLN A 962 -28.65 -24.16 -8.44
CA GLN A 962 -29.87 -24.89 -8.85
C GLN A 962 -29.73 -26.39 -8.60
N ARG A 963 -28.51 -26.93 -8.66
CA ARG A 963 -28.24 -28.34 -8.37
C ARG A 963 -28.04 -28.61 -6.88
N TRP A 964 -27.19 -27.84 -6.22
CA TRP A 964 -26.68 -28.19 -4.89
C TRP A 964 -27.50 -27.61 -3.75
N LEU A 965 -28.11 -26.44 -3.92
CA LEU A 965 -28.95 -25.86 -2.88
C LEU A 965 -30.18 -26.75 -2.58
N PRO A 966 -30.92 -27.27 -3.57
CA PRO A 966 -32.00 -28.22 -3.32
C PRO A 966 -31.48 -29.56 -2.77
N TYR A 967 -30.35 -30.05 -3.29
CA TYR A 967 -29.74 -31.31 -2.85
C TYR A 967 -29.43 -31.32 -1.36
N PHE A 968 -28.83 -30.25 -0.83
CA PHE A 968 -28.52 -30.13 0.60
C PHE A 968 -29.77 -29.83 1.43
N PHE A 969 -30.74 -29.11 0.89
CA PHE A 969 -32.00 -28.84 1.59
C PHE A 969 -32.81 -30.12 1.90
N ASP A 970 -32.88 -31.06 0.95
CA ASP A 970 -33.55 -32.35 1.14
C ASP A 970 -32.80 -33.29 2.09
N ARG A 971 -31.49 -33.07 2.26
CA ARG A 971 -30.62 -33.88 3.13
C ARG A 971 -30.39 -33.25 4.51
N HIS A 972 -31.17 -32.22 4.85
CA HIS A 972 -31.14 -31.72 6.22
C HIS A 972 -31.48 -32.88 7.19
N PRO A 973 -30.75 -33.08 8.30
CA PRO A 973 -30.97 -34.21 9.22
C PRO A 973 -32.37 -34.32 9.81
N SER A 974 -33.14 -33.22 9.79
CA SER A 974 -34.55 -33.17 10.23
C SER A 974 -35.58 -33.31 9.09
N ALA A 975 -35.15 -33.60 7.85
CA ALA A 975 -36.06 -33.77 6.72
C ALA A 975 -36.81 -35.12 6.79
N PRO A 976 -38.12 -35.17 6.42
CA PRO A 976 -38.85 -36.44 6.37
C PRO A 976 -38.22 -37.41 5.37
N THR A 977 -37.88 -38.62 5.83
CA THR A 977 -37.23 -39.66 5.05
C THR A 977 -38.16 -40.22 3.97
N GLY A 978 -38.15 -39.62 2.78
CA GLY A 978 -38.91 -40.17 1.66
C GLY A 978 -39.06 -39.28 0.44
N ARG A 979 -37.96 -38.91 -0.23
CA ARG A 979 -37.94 -38.60 -1.68
C ARG A 979 -36.49 -38.50 -2.16
N THR A 980 -36.08 -39.42 -3.04
CA THR A 980 -34.73 -39.43 -3.62
C THR A 980 -34.71 -38.51 -4.84
N PHE A 981 -34.12 -37.32 -4.71
CA PHE A 981 -34.02 -36.25 -5.75
C PHE A 981 -33.20 -36.63 -7.01
N MET A 982 -32.93 -37.92 -7.26
CA MET A 982 -31.93 -38.38 -8.24
C MET A 982 -32.51 -38.95 -9.55
N GLN A 983 -33.64 -38.43 -10.05
CA GLN A 983 -34.22 -38.87 -11.33
C GLN A 983 -34.46 -37.79 -12.40
N CYS A 984 -34.07 -36.52 -12.19
CA CYS A 984 -34.37 -35.44 -13.16
C CYS A 984 -33.18 -34.80 -13.89
N PHE A 985 -31.96 -35.32 -13.79
CA PHE A 985 -30.80 -34.75 -14.50
C PHE A 985 -29.94 -35.82 -15.20
N THR A 986 -30.41 -36.25 -16.37
CA THR A 986 -29.60 -36.76 -17.49
C THR A 986 -29.75 -35.82 -18.67
#